data_AF-A0A818X2Y1-F1
#
_entry.id   AF-A0A818X2Y1-F1
#
_cell.length_a   1.000
_cell.length_b   1.000
_cell.length_c   1.000
_cell.angle_alpha   90.00
_cell.angle_beta   90.00
_cell.angle_gamma   90.00
#
_symmetry.space_group_name_H-M   'P 1'
#
loop_
_entity.id
_entity.type
_entity.pdbx_description
1 polymer ?
#
loop_
_entity_poly.entity_id
_entity_poly.type
_entity_poly.pdbx_seq_one_letter_code
_entity_poly.pdbx_strand_id
1 'polypeptide(L)'
;MFRLFNSNDPIARHLDDRLRNSSFPNIGTTCMIDAPPASTTDPYKCGEGDKNFYEPPDSTEYNQGARCSECFTKALQICPADSFGRPPTRKTKSGIVLYDLNNFPLNEYLLKSHHAFTDNRYGGLTFGEQIEDDYQNRSHALVWFNNKGYHALPSYLNVMNNLILRSKIADPKTAAKFGISTYSHPFTLNSDLLSQQSLEQRISDFGVAITILCAYSFVPAAVILYLVREYVTQEKRLIFICGVKPLVYWLSTFIWDLVYYMILISLTIALIKIFNISAFNSRVMTTRAIFCLLFLYGWSSIPLVYCIVRLFKDTGTAFMASFCIWMFSGILTCIADLMLTLYAWVPGIVRVQTILSRIFLIFPPYCLGSGLVHLMRNELMADFGLTVDADLYVNPFSMTLVGDRIIAMIVVGVLALIMTYVLDLDIRLPNIFYKVPPPETAVDKDVMEERHRILHSNESNQDILQAKNLTKFFRRTTGQSLLAVDHLCFGISKGQCFGLLGINGAGKTTTFKMITGDVHPTSGDCLLYEKQIRNQAREHPGSIGYCPQFDAVDGYLTSREALMCYAKLIGITDREHVVNLTLRKFHMESYANRVIRTYSGGMRRKLSVAVAMLGQPDLILLDEPTNGMDPGNRRIVWNNIIKAKKQDKAILLTSHSMTECDVLCSRLAIMVNGQFKCFGTPQHLKHRFGTGYYLKLRLEDETSIQIASDIIQQYLPDSHMTERHGTRLEYNINKSHSLSKIFGFIETNKTLMNVIDYSLSQTTLEHVFLRFASKQRDNSIANLEDVIVDDTTSIASSTIQSSFVQTTEKANNTFSRRSPSFVQNQNDNSSQTAADLRELPVINSCTDLVLNVDRPPSSISNVSSQQDEHVFRI
;
A
#
# COMPACT_ATOMS: atom_id res chain seq x y z
N MET A 1 -24.30 15.56 62.38
CA MET A 1 -25.45 16.40 62.76
C MET A 1 -26.53 15.55 63.41
N PHE A 2 -27.39 16.13 64.24
CA PHE A 2 -28.55 15.44 64.83
C PHE A 2 -29.75 16.39 64.99
N ARG A 3 -30.96 15.83 65.12
CA ARG A 3 -32.22 16.57 65.30
C ARG A 3 -33.25 15.75 66.09
N LEU A 4 -33.96 16.38 67.01
CA LEU A 4 -35.18 15.87 67.65
C LEU A 4 -36.40 16.47 66.92
N PHE A 5 -37.31 15.62 66.46
CA PHE A 5 -38.52 16.04 65.74
C PHE A 5 -39.71 16.25 66.69
N ASN A 6 -39.89 15.37 67.68
CA ASN A 6 -40.97 15.44 68.66
C ASN A 6 -40.40 15.39 70.10
N SER A 7 -40.60 16.47 70.86
CA SER A 7 -40.13 16.61 72.25
C SER A 7 -41.05 15.98 73.30
N ASN A 8 -42.24 15.50 72.89
CA ASN A 8 -43.18 14.77 73.72
C ASN A 8 -42.91 13.25 73.72
N ASP A 9 -42.06 12.75 72.83
CA ASP A 9 -41.61 11.37 72.80
C ASP A 9 -40.51 11.16 73.86
N PRO A 10 -40.75 10.35 74.92
CA PRO A 10 -39.78 10.17 76.01
C PRO A 10 -38.54 9.36 75.58
N ILE A 11 -38.64 8.51 74.56
CA ILE A 11 -37.53 7.69 74.06
C ILE A 11 -36.62 8.55 73.18
N ALA A 12 -37.21 9.31 72.25
CA ALA A 12 -36.49 10.25 71.39
C ALA A 12 -35.80 11.35 72.22
N ARG A 13 -36.50 11.89 73.22
CA ARG A 13 -35.95 12.88 74.15
C ARG A 13 -34.79 12.32 74.98
N HIS A 14 -34.91 11.10 75.51
CA HIS A 14 -33.81 10.44 76.23
C HIS A 14 -32.58 10.20 75.33
N LEU A 15 -32.77 9.94 74.03
CA LEU A 15 -31.67 9.84 73.07
C LEU A 15 -31.00 11.20 72.79
N ASP A 16 -31.79 12.27 72.62
CA ASP A 16 -31.29 13.64 72.40
C ASP A 16 -30.57 14.19 73.65
N ASP A 17 -31.16 14.03 74.84
CA ASP A 17 -30.56 14.41 76.13
C ASP A 17 -29.25 13.66 76.38
N ARG A 18 -29.17 12.36 76.00
CA ARG A 18 -27.92 11.58 76.07
C ARG A 18 -26.86 12.09 75.09
N LEU A 19 -27.22 12.46 73.84
CA LEU A 19 -26.28 13.08 72.89
C LEU A 19 -25.77 14.45 73.37
N ARG A 20 -26.65 15.24 73.99
CA ARG A 20 -26.31 16.58 74.52
C ARG A 20 -25.35 16.50 75.71
N ASN A 21 -25.54 15.51 76.59
CA ASN A 21 -24.83 15.38 77.86
C ASN A 21 -23.30 15.34 77.70
N SER A 22 -22.59 16.14 78.50
CA SER A 22 -21.13 16.25 78.50
C SER A 22 -20.42 14.92 78.81
N SER A 23 -21.03 14.09 79.66
CA SER A 23 -20.51 12.83 80.18
C SER A 23 -20.76 11.60 79.29
N PHE A 24 -21.52 11.74 78.21
CA PHE A 24 -21.82 10.61 77.32
C PHE A 24 -20.57 10.12 76.56
N PRO A 25 -20.45 8.82 76.23
CA PRO A 25 -19.35 8.32 75.41
C PRO A 25 -19.35 8.93 74.00
N ASN A 26 -18.28 8.68 73.23
CA ASN A 26 -18.28 8.97 71.80
C ASN A 26 -19.44 8.26 71.08
N ILE A 27 -19.81 8.78 69.91
CA ILE A 27 -20.97 8.31 69.14
C ILE A 27 -20.64 7.08 68.27
N GLY A 28 -19.37 6.86 67.93
CA GLY A 28 -18.86 5.65 67.28
C GLY A 28 -18.06 4.75 68.24
N THR A 29 -17.34 3.77 67.69
CA THR A 29 -16.40 2.90 68.42
C THR A 29 -15.01 3.52 68.63
N THR A 30 -14.72 4.67 68.01
CA THR A 30 -13.44 5.39 68.15
C THR A 30 -13.27 5.91 69.58
N CYS A 31 -12.11 5.65 70.19
CA CYS A 31 -11.77 6.04 71.57
C CYS A 31 -12.69 5.44 72.68
N MET A 32 -13.08 4.16 72.57
CA MET A 32 -13.60 3.40 73.73
C MET A 32 -12.46 3.11 74.72
N ILE A 33 -12.80 2.86 75.99
CA ILE A 33 -11.81 2.65 77.07
C ILE A 33 -10.92 1.43 76.80
N ASP A 34 -11.51 0.33 76.32
CA ASP A 34 -10.84 -0.94 76.07
C ASP A 34 -10.67 -1.19 74.55
N ALA A 35 -10.60 -0.13 73.73
CA ALA A 35 -10.30 -0.25 72.31
C ALA A 35 -8.86 -0.74 72.09
N PRO A 36 -8.58 -1.56 71.05
CA PRO A 36 -7.21 -1.91 70.70
C PRO A 36 -6.41 -0.63 70.40
N PRO A 37 -5.13 -0.55 70.80
CA PRO A 37 -4.31 0.64 70.57
C PRO A 37 -4.26 0.92 69.07
N ALA A 38 -4.60 2.16 68.70
CA ALA A 38 -4.69 2.59 67.31
C ALA A 38 -3.36 2.33 66.59
N SER A 39 -3.46 1.89 65.33
CA SER A 39 -2.29 1.70 64.47
C SER A 39 -1.56 3.03 64.29
N THR A 40 -0.26 3.01 63.99
CA THR A 40 0.52 4.24 63.72
C THR A 40 0.03 5.03 62.49
N THR A 41 -0.91 4.44 61.74
CA THR A 41 -1.60 5.01 60.57
C THR A 41 -3.00 5.57 60.86
N ASP A 42 -3.56 5.38 62.06
CA ASP A 42 -4.91 5.87 62.39
C ASP A 42 -4.96 7.41 62.54
N PRO A 43 -5.77 8.14 61.77
CA PRO A 43 -5.81 9.61 61.82
C PRO A 43 -6.51 10.18 63.06
N TYR A 44 -7.16 9.34 63.87
CA TYR A 44 -8.03 9.75 64.97
C TYR A 44 -7.29 9.85 66.31
N LYS A 45 -6.54 10.94 66.51
CA LYS A 45 -5.98 11.27 67.84
C LYS A 45 -7.10 11.58 68.84
N CYS A 46 -7.32 10.67 69.78
CA CYS A 46 -8.26 10.84 70.88
C CYS A 46 -7.81 11.98 71.81
N GLY A 47 -8.64 13.01 71.96
CA GLY A 47 -8.34 14.19 72.78
C GLY A 47 -9.45 14.53 73.78
N GLU A 48 -9.27 15.63 74.51
CA GLU A 48 -10.40 16.22 75.25
C GLU A 48 -11.42 16.79 74.26
N GLY A 49 -12.69 16.45 74.45
CA GLY A 49 -13.82 16.99 73.70
C GLY A 49 -14.54 18.06 74.50
N ASP A 50 -15.30 18.91 73.80
CA ASP A 50 -16.00 20.04 74.42
C ASP A 50 -17.01 19.56 75.46
N LYS A 51 -17.10 20.28 76.58
CA LYS A 51 -18.02 19.96 77.68
C LYS A 51 -19.46 20.36 77.31
N ASN A 52 -19.64 21.57 76.80
CA ASN A 52 -20.93 22.12 76.38
C ASN A 52 -20.96 22.32 74.86
N PHE A 53 -22.12 22.64 74.30
CA PHE A 53 -22.20 23.15 72.93
C PHE A 53 -21.72 24.61 72.90
N TYR A 54 -20.96 24.96 71.87
CA TYR A 54 -20.67 26.33 71.50
C TYR A 54 -21.84 26.88 70.68
N GLU A 55 -22.50 27.88 71.23
CA GLU A 55 -23.54 28.67 70.57
C GLU A 55 -22.88 29.89 69.91
N PRO A 56 -22.84 29.99 68.57
CA PRO A 56 -22.38 31.21 67.90
C PRO A 56 -23.39 32.36 68.12
N PRO A 57 -22.97 33.63 67.99
CA PRO A 57 -23.86 34.78 68.22
C PRO A 57 -25.07 34.81 67.28
N ASP A 58 -24.94 34.25 66.07
CA ASP A 58 -25.99 34.19 65.04
C ASP A 58 -26.83 32.89 65.11
N SER A 59 -26.93 32.23 66.28
CA SER A 59 -27.49 30.88 66.40
C SER A 59 -29.02 30.78 66.27
N THR A 60 -29.75 31.90 66.30
CA THR A 60 -31.22 31.94 66.40
C THR A 60 -31.96 32.47 65.17
N GLU A 61 -31.33 33.27 64.31
CA GLU A 61 -31.99 33.80 63.11
C GLU A 61 -31.80 32.90 61.89
N TYR A 62 -32.76 31.98 61.67
CA TYR A 62 -32.93 31.36 60.36
C TYR A 62 -33.47 32.40 59.36
N ASN A 63 -32.56 33.11 58.69
CA ASN A 63 -32.91 34.28 57.87
C ASN A 63 -33.59 33.86 56.54
N GLN A 64 -34.92 33.72 56.58
CA GLN A 64 -35.77 33.34 55.45
C GLN A 64 -35.65 34.27 54.24
N GLY A 65 -35.17 35.51 54.42
CA GLY A 65 -34.97 36.47 53.33
C GLY A 65 -33.74 36.19 52.45
N ALA A 66 -32.82 35.33 52.90
CA ALA A 66 -31.56 35.05 52.20
C ALA A 66 -31.77 34.16 50.96
N ARG A 67 -32.11 34.78 49.82
CA ARG A 67 -32.10 34.13 48.50
C ARG A 67 -30.67 33.70 48.13
N CYS A 68 -30.44 32.40 47.93
CA CYS A 68 -29.22 31.95 47.27
C CYS A 68 -29.19 32.49 45.83
N SER A 69 -28.04 33.04 45.41
CA SER A 69 -27.93 33.70 44.11
C SER A 69 -28.21 32.75 42.94
N GLU A 70 -28.81 33.30 41.88
CA GLU A 70 -29.08 32.53 40.66
C GLU A 70 -27.78 32.00 40.03
N CYS A 71 -27.91 30.88 39.33
CA CYS A 71 -26.78 30.01 39.02
C CYS A 71 -25.80 30.67 38.03
N PHE A 72 -24.53 30.85 38.44
CA PHE A 72 -23.49 31.44 37.58
C PHE A 72 -23.22 30.61 36.32
N THR A 73 -23.49 29.30 36.37
CA THR A 73 -23.73 28.42 35.21
C THR A 73 -24.88 27.47 35.54
N LYS A 74 -25.62 27.00 34.52
CA LYS A 74 -26.96 26.35 34.61
C LYS A 74 -27.08 25.00 35.37
N ALA A 75 -26.16 24.66 36.27
CA ALA A 75 -26.14 23.37 36.98
C ALA A 75 -25.97 23.43 38.51
N LEU A 76 -25.47 24.54 39.09
CA LEU A 76 -25.26 24.64 40.54
C LEU A 76 -25.80 25.95 41.12
N GLN A 77 -26.64 25.83 42.17
CA GLN A 77 -27.02 26.93 43.04
C GLN A 77 -26.04 26.98 44.23
N ILE A 78 -25.35 28.10 44.42
CA ILE A 78 -24.42 28.31 45.54
C ILE A 78 -25.06 29.30 46.51
N CYS A 79 -25.19 28.89 47.76
CA CYS A 79 -25.72 29.69 48.85
C CYS A 79 -24.56 30.30 49.66
N PRO A 80 -24.54 31.62 49.94
CA PRO A 80 -23.49 32.24 50.76
C PRO A 80 -23.53 31.71 52.20
N ALA A 81 -22.39 31.71 52.89
CA ALA A 81 -22.20 31.01 54.17
C ALA A 81 -23.21 31.39 55.28
N ASP A 82 -23.74 32.61 55.24
CA ASP A 82 -24.64 33.14 56.26
C ASP A 82 -26.13 32.88 55.95
N SER A 83 -26.45 32.36 54.76
CA SER A 83 -27.84 32.11 54.30
C SER A 83 -28.52 30.85 54.86
N PHE A 84 -27.76 30.00 55.56
CA PHE A 84 -28.28 28.79 56.22
C PHE A 84 -28.16 28.81 57.75
N GLY A 85 -27.56 29.88 58.32
CA GLY A 85 -27.34 30.03 59.75
C GLY A 85 -26.29 29.08 60.34
N ARG A 86 -25.81 29.40 61.55
CA ARG A 86 -24.76 28.64 62.23
C ARG A 86 -25.35 27.94 63.46
N PRO A 87 -25.72 26.64 63.38
CA PRO A 87 -26.28 25.92 64.51
C PRO A 87 -25.26 25.76 65.65
N PRO A 88 -25.71 25.48 66.89
CA PRO A 88 -24.81 25.12 67.99
C PRO A 88 -23.96 23.90 67.64
N THR A 89 -22.68 23.93 68.04
CA THR A 89 -21.72 22.86 67.71
C THR A 89 -20.97 22.31 68.92
N ARG A 90 -20.54 21.06 68.86
CA ARG A 90 -19.76 20.41 69.94
C ARG A 90 -18.77 19.39 69.37
N LYS A 91 -17.49 19.48 69.73
CA LYS A 91 -16.46 18.52 69.33
C LYS A 91 -16.40 17.32 70.28
N THR A 92 -16.51 16.12 69.73
CA THR A 92 -16.34 14.85 70.46
C THR A 92 -14.86 14.53 70.73
N LYS A 93 -14.58 13.57 71.62
CA LYS A 93 -13.20 13.14 71.93
C LYS A 93 -12.49 12.52 70.73
N SER A 94 -13.25 11.98 69.77
CA SER A 94 -12.76 11.48 68.47
C SER A 94 -12.62 12.58 67.40
N GLY A 95 -12.71 13.86 67.78
CA GLY A 95 -12.54 15.01 66.89
C GLY A 95 -13.74 15.35 65.99
N ILE A 96 -14.75 14.48 65.91
CA ILE A 96 -15.97 14.70 65.12
C ILE A 96 -16.78 15.86 65.73
N VAL A 97 -17.14 16.85 64.90
CA VAL A 97 -18.00 17.97 65.29
C VAL A 97 -19.47 17.58 65.11
N LEU A 98 -20.24 17.74 66.17
CA LEU A 98 -21.70 17.61 66.18
C LEU A 98 -22.31 18.98 65.87
N TYR A 99 -23.43 18.95 65.15
CA TYR A 99 -24.22 20.12 64.76
C TYR A 99 -25.66 19.80 65.18
N ASP A 100 -26.23 20.67 66.01
CA ASP A 100 -27.60 20.56 66.54
C ASP A 100 -28.59 21.29 65.63
N LEU A 101 -29.54 20.55 65.04
CA LEU A 101 -30.48 21.11 64.06
C LEU A 101 -31.93 21.19 64.59
N ASN A 102 -32.16 21.11 65.90
CA ASN A 102 -33.52 21.19 66.47
C ASN A 102 -34.29 22.43 65.94
N ASN A 103 -33.66 23.60 66.04
CA ASN A 103 -34.25 24.89 65.63
C ASN A 103 -34.17 25.18 64.11
N PHE A 104 -33.64 24.26 63.29
CA PHE A 104 -33.37 24.51 61.86
C PHE A 104 -34.25 23.63 60.94
N PRO A 105 -34.73 24.14 59.79
CA PRO A 105 -35.48 23.35 58.82
C PRO A 105 -34.56 22.35 58.11
N LEU A 106 -34.63 21.09 58.53
CA LEU A 106 -33.66 20.03 58.18
C LEU A 106 -33.33 19.92 56.69
N ASN A 107 -34.34 19.79 55.83
CA ASN A 107 -34.14 19.56 54.39
C ASN A 107 -33.57 20.80 53.69
N GLU A 108 -34.05 22.00 54.04
CA GLU A 108 -33.57 23.25 53.47
C GLU A 108 -32.15 23.58 53.95
N TYR A 109 -31.85 23.33 55.23
CA TYR A 109 -30.49 23.42 55.78
C TYR A 109 -29.54 22.46 55.06
N LEU A 110 -29.93 21.19 54.89
CA LEU A 110 -29.13 20.18 54.18
C LEU A 110 -28.77 20.61 52.75
N LEU A 111 -29.75 21.15 52.01
CA LEU A 111 -29.56 21.64 50.64
C LEU A 111 -28.69 22.91 50.60
N LYS A 112 -29.07 23.98 51.29
CA LYS A 112 -28.34 25.27 51.27
C LYS A 112 -26.88 25.13 51.72
N SER A 113 -26.62 24.30 52.73
CA SER A 113 -25.28 24.07 53.26
C SER A 113 -24.51 22.94 52.55
N HIS A 114 -25.07 22.31 51.50
CA HIS A 114 -24.44 21.15 50.83
C HIS A 114 -23.01 21.47 50.39
N HIS A 115 -22.81 22.56 49.65
CA HIS A 115 -21.49 22.94 49.11
C HIS A 115 -20.43 23.16 50.21
N ALA A 116 -20.82 23.73 51.35
CA ALA A 116 -19.93 24.00 52.48
C ALA A 116 -19.48 22.72 53.22
N PHE A 117 -20.22 21.62 53.09
CA PHE A 117 -19.97 20.36 53.80
C PHE A 117 -19.73 19.15 52.87
N THR A 118 -19.50 19.39 51.57
CA THR A 118 -19.36 18.40 50.47
C THR A 118 -18.44 17.22 50.78
N ASP A 119 -17.38 17.44 51.55
CA ASP A 119 -16.36 16.44 51.90
C ASP A 119 -16.29 16.13 53.41
N ASN A 120 -17.09 16.82 54.23
CA ASN A 120 -17.05 16.77 55.69
C ASN A 120 -18.34 16.20 56.33
N ARG A 121 -19.46 16.13 55.59
CA ARG A 121 -20.75 15.62 56.09
C ARG A 121 -21.19 14.37 55.32
N TYR A 122 -20.88 13.22 55.91
CA TYR A 122 -21.28 11.91 55.40
C TYR A 122 -22.61 11.41 55.97
N GLY A 123 -23.19 12.08 56.98
CA GLY A 123 -24.48 11.70 57.57
C GLY A 123 -24.88 12.41 58.86
N GLY A 124 -26.01 11.98 59.42
CA GLY A 124 -26.65 12.50 60.62
C GLY A 124 -27.80 11.63 61.12
N LEU A 125 -28.38 12.00 62.26
CA LEU A 125 -29.42 11.23 62.95
C LEU A 125 -30.67 12.10 63.19
N THR A 126 -31.86 11.51 63.23
CA THR A 126 -33.09 12.20 63.62
C THR A 126 -33.95 11.31 64.51
N PHE A 127 -34.59 11.87 65.55
CA PHE A 127 -35.30 11.11 66.58
C PHE A 127 -36.74 11.60 66.78
N GLY A 128 -37.66 10.69 67.05
CA GLY A 128 -39.05 11.03 67.40
C GLY A 128 -39.89 11.48 66.21
N GLU A 129 -39.46 11.14 64.99
CA GLU A 129 -40.27 11.32 63.79
C GLU A 129 -41.31 10.19 63.76
N GLN A 130 -42.59 10.54 63.71
CA GLN A 130 -43.69 9.58 63.62
C GLN A 130 -44.03 9.36 62.15
N ILE A 131 -43.90 8.12 61.69
CA ILE A 131 -44.32 7.67 60.37
C ILE A 131 -45.74 7.11 60.53
N GLU A 132 -46.65 7.49 59.63
CA GLU A 132 -48.02 6.95 59.58
C GLU A 132 -48.03 5.53 58.97
N ASP A 133 -47.35 4.59 59.63
CA ASP A 133 -47.44 3.16 59.32
C ASP A 133 -48.66 2.54 60.04
N ASP A 134 -49.45 1.75 59.31
CA ASP A 134 -50.77 1.20 59.70
C ASP A 134 -50.74 0.26 60.94
N TYR A 135 -49.56 -0.03 61.50
CA TYR A 135 -49.38 -0.93 62.66
C TYR A 135 -48.43 -0.37 63.73
N GLN A 136 -49.03 0.29 64.72
CA GLN A 136 -48.46 0.81 65.98
C GLN A 136 -47.62 2.09 65.89
N ASN A 137 -48.07 3.14 66.59
CA ASN A 137 -47.29 4.34 66.92
C ASN A 137 -45.99 3.96 67.65
N ARG A 138 -44.87 3.91 66.91
CA ARG A 138 -43.54 3.63 67.44
C ARG A 138 -42.64 4.86 67.30
N SER A 139 -41.68 4.99 68.20
CA SER A 139 -40.64 6.02 68.16
C SER A 139 -39.57 5.63 67.13
N HIS A 140 -39.58 6.23 65.95
CA HIS A 140 -38.56 5.96 64.94
C HIS A 140 -37.32 6.85 65.13
N ALA A 141 -36.17 6.28 64.76
CA ALA A 141 -34.89 6.96 64.73
C ALA A 141 -34.30 6.80 63.31
N LEU A 142 -34.20 7.90 62.57
CA LEU A 142 -33.82 7.93 61.16
C LEU A 142 -32.33 8.23 60.99
N VAL A 143 -31.72 7.56 60.00
CA VAL A 143 -30.31 7.73 59.63
C VAL A 143 -30.23 8.43 58.28
N TRP A 144 -29.75 9.67 58.30
CA TRP A 144 -29.40 10.41 57.10
C TRP A 144 -27.97 10.06 56.71
N PHE A 145 -27.73 9.68 55.45
CA PHE A 145 -26.40 9.36 54.94
C PHE A 145 -26.17 10.00 53.57
N ASN A 146 -24.91 10.28 53.26
CA ASN A 146 -24.48 10.85 51.99
C ASN A 146 -23.94 9.74 51.08
N ASN A 147 -24.64 9.45 49.99
CA ASN A 147 -24.27 8.35 49.07
C ASN A 147 -22.95 8.59 48.30
N LYS A 148 -22.32 9.77 48.44
CA LYS A 148 -20.94 10.02 47.97
C LYS A 148 -19.91 9.13 48.69
N GLY A 149 -20.18 8.69 49.92
CA GLY A 149 -19.32 7.78 50.66
C GLY A 149 -19.79 6.33 50.59
N TYR A 150 -19.04 5.44 49.92
CA TYR A 150 -19.37 4.02 49.75
C TYR A 150 -19.69 3.27 51.05
N HIS A 151 -19.19 3.72 52.20
CA HIS A 151 -19.44 3.11 53.51
C HIS A 151 -20.29 3.98 54.45
N ALA A 152 -20.88 5.09 53.96
CA ALA A 152 -21.63 6.02 54.79
C ALA A 152 -22.86 5.36 55.44
N LEU A 153 -23.72 4.69 54.65
CA LEU A 153 -24.90 4.00 55.14
C LEU A 153 -24.60 3.01 56.31
N PRO A 154 -23.74 1.99 56.16
CA PRO A 154 -23.45 1.07 57.25
C PRO A 154 -22.74 1.75 58.44
N SER A 155 -21.91 2.77 58.21
CA SER A 155 -21.23 3.48 59.29
C SER A 155 -22.19 4.29 60.17
N TYR A 156 -23.11 5.05 59.57
CA TYR A 156 -24.09 5.83 60.32
C TYR A 156 -25.19 4.96 60.95
N LEU A 157 -25.53 3.83 60.34
CA LEU A 157 -26.39 2.82 60.94
C LEU A 157 -25.73 2.16 62.17
N ASN A 158 -24.44 1.81 62.09
CA ASN A 158 -23.72 1.29 63.25
C ASN A 158 -23.58 2.34 64.37
N VAL A 159 -23.37 3.61 64.02
CA VAL A 159 -23.43 4.75 64.96
C VAL A 159 -24.78 4.83 65.67
N MET A 160 -25.90 4.69 64.94
CA MET A 160 -27.24 4.67 65.54
C MET A 160 -27.42 3.51 66.52
N ASN A 161 -26.96 2.31 66.15
CA ASN A 161 -27.03 1.12 67.01
C ASN A 161 -26.15 1.27 68.28
N ASN A 162 -24.97 1.87 68.17
CA ASN A 162 -24.11 2.19 69.31
C ASN A 162 -24.76 3.22 70.26
N LEU A 163 -25.42 4.23 69.72
CA LEU A 163 -26.16 5.22 70.52
C LEU A 163 -27.32 4.56 71.29
N ILE A 164 -28.10 3.71 70.64
CA ILE A 164 -29.24 2.97 71.26
C ILE A 164 -28.75 1.97 72.32
N LEU A 165 -27.61 1.31 72.10
CA LEU A 165 -26.98 0.44 73.09
C LEU A 165 -26.55 1.24 74.34
N ARG A 166 -25.88 2.37 74.15
CA ARG A 166 -25.32 3.18 75.24
C ARG A 166 -26.36 3.99 76.01
N SER A 167 -27.46 4.42 75.38
CA SER A 167 -28.52 5.18 76.07
C SER A 167 -29.28 4.34 77.11
N LYS A 168 -29.36 3.01 76.91
CA LYS A 168 -29.97 2.04 77.84
C LYS A 168 -29.09 1.69 79.05
N ILE A 169 -27.80 2.02 79.03
CA ILE A 169 -26.89 1.79 80.16
C ILE A 169 -27.02 2.98 81.13
N ALA A 170 -27.18 2.71 82.43
CA ALA A 170 -27.41 3.74 83.44
C ALA A 170 -26.16 4.62 83.65
N ASP A 171 -25.03 4.01 84.01
CA ASP A 171 -23.74 4.68 84.28
C ASP A 171 -23.00 5.05 82.97
N PRO A 172 -22.68 6.34 82.75
CA PRO A 172 -21.89 6.78 81.59
C PRO A 172 -20.46 6.19 81.53
N LYS A 173 -19.82 5.90 82.67
CA LYS A 173 -18.44 5.35 82.67
C LYS A 173 -18.43 3.91 82.15
N THR A 174 -19.38 3.10 82.57
CA THR A 174 -19.62 1.74 82.07
C THR A 174 -20.07 1.77 80.60
N ALA A 175 -20.94 2.71 80.21
CA ALA A 175 -21.37 2.87 78.81
C ALA A 175 -20.21 3.14 77.83
N ALA A 176 -19.10 3.72 78.29
CA ALA A 176 -17.90 3.98 77.48
C ALA A 176 -17.02 2.74 77.19
N LYS A 177 -17.33 1.58 77.80
CA LYS A 177 -16.66 0.30 77.52
C LYS A 177 -17.36 -0.51 76.41
N PHE A 178 -18.68 -0.41 76.31
CA PHE A 178 -19.48 -1.18 75.36
C PHE A 178 -19.61 -0.48 74.01
N GLY A 179 -19.50 -1.23 72.92
CA GLY A 179 -19.77 -0.77 71.56
C GLY A 179 -19.77 -1.91 70.55
N ILE A 180 -20.44 -1.68 69.42
CA ILE A 180 -20.54 -2.63 68.31
C ILE A 180 -19.65 -2.11 67.18
N SER A 181 -18.63 -2.87 66.78
CA SER A 181 -17.88 -2.63 65.55
C SER A 181 -18.49 -3.43 64.40
N THR A 182 -18.61 -2.78 63.24
CA THR A 182 -19.02 -3.42 61.98
C THR A 182 -17.90 -3.23 60.97
N TYR A 183 -17.35 -4.33 60.46
CA TYR A 183 -16.35 -4.33 59.40
C TYR A 183 -16.96 -4.92 58.13
N SER A 184 -16.64 -4.33 56.98
CA SER A 184 -16.98 -4.93 55.69
C SER A 184 -15.89 -5.94 55.35
N HIS A 185 -16.25 -7.23 55.25
CA HIS A 185 -15.37 -8.26 54.71
C HIS A 185 -16.03 -8.86 53.46
N PRO A 186 -15.76 -8.31 52.26
CA PRO A 186 -16.20 -8.91 51.01
C PRO A 186 -15.77 -10.38 50.91
N PHE A 187 -16.53 -11.18 50.17
CA PHE A 187 -16.13 -12.56 49.89
C PHE A 187 -14.93 -12.55 48.94
N THR A 188 -13.82 -13.16 49.35
CA THR A 188 -12.57 -13.19 48.58
C THR A 188 -12.63 -14.25 47.49
N LEU A 189 -13.29 -13.94 46.37
CA LEU A 189 -12.81 -14.48 45.09
C LEU A 189 -11.37 -13.96 44.87
N ASN A 190 -10.50 -14.78 44.27
CA ASN A 190 -9.10 -14.42 44.05
C ASN A 190 -9.00 -13.04 43.36
N SER A 191 -8.36 -12.09 44.06
CA SER A 191 -8.32 -10.66 43.71
C SER A 191 -7.83 -10.40 42.28
N ASP A 192 -6.94 -11.26 41.82
CA ASP A 192 -6.18 -11.11 40.58
C ASP A 192 -7.03 -11.43 39.34
N LEU A 193 -8.22 -12.01 39.52
CA LEU A 193 -9.11 -12.42 38.43
C LEU A 193 -10.18 -11.37 38.07
N LEU A 194 -10.47 -10.44 38.99
CA LEU A 194 -11.54 -9.44 38.87
C LEU A 194 -11.10 -8.01 39.26
N SER A 195 -9.82 -7.78 39.53
CA SER A 195 -9.29 -6.41 39.63
C SER A 195 -9.47 -5.66 38.30
N GLN A 196 -9.70 -4.35 38.34
CA GLN A 196 -9.81 -3.53 37.11
C GLN A 196 -8.55 -3.67 36.24
N GLN A 197 -7.37 -3.74 36.87
CA GLN A 197 -6.08 -3.99 36.22
C GLN A 197 -6.07 -5.32 35.42
N SER A 198 -6.65 -6.39 35.97
CA SER A 198 -6.75 -7.67 35.24
C SER A 198 -7.69 -7.59 34.03
N LEU A 199 -8.73 -6.76 34.08
CA LEU A 199 -9.65 -6.55 32.96
C LEU A 199 -9.01 -5.67 31.88
N GLU A 200 -8.31 -4.60 32.27
CA GLU A 200 -7.52 -3.74 31.37
C GLU A 200 -6.43 -4.56 30.65
N GLN A 201 -5.73 -5.44 31.38
CA GLN A 201 -4.74 -6.34 30.79
C GLN A 201 -5.36 -7.31 29.77
N ARG A 202 -6.50 -7.93 30.07
CA ARG A 202 -7.22 -8.81 29.12
C ARG A 202 -7.72 -8.05 27.88
N ILE A 203 -8.10 -6.77 28.00
CA ILE A 203 -8.44 -5.92 26.86
C ILE A 203 -7.18 -5.61 26.03
N SER A 204 -6.03 -5.35 26.68
CA SER A 204 -4.74 -5.15 26.03
C SER A 204 -4.30 -6.37 25.22
N ASP A 205 -4.40 -7.58 25.78
CA ASP A 205 -4.08 -8.85 25.11
C ASP A 205 -4.89 -9.06 23.83
N PHE A 206 -6.17 -8.65 23.82
CA PHE A 206 -7.01 -8.69 22.62
C PHE A 206 -6.55 -7.66 21.57
N GLY A 207 -6.15 -6.46 22.02
CA GLY A 207 -5.51 -5.45 21.16
C GLY A 207 -4.20 -5.92 20.53
N VAL A 208 -3.39 -6.69 21.27
CA VAL A 208 -2.17 -7.32 20.74
C VAL A 208 -2.48 -8.30 19.61
N ALA A 209 -3.51 -9.14 19.74
CA ALA A 209 -3.91 -10.08 18.68
C ALA A 209 -4.29 -9.36 17.36
N ILE A 210 -5.04 -8.25 17.45
CA ILE A 210 -5.38 -7.41 16.28
C ILE A 210 -4.13 -6.70 15.75
N THR A 211 -3.24 -6.23 16.61
CA THR A 211 -1.99 -5.56 16.21
C THR A 211 -1.07 -6.51 15.43
N ILE A 212 -0.98 -7.78 15.86
CA ILE A 212 -0.28 -8.85 15.13
C ILE A 212 -0.94 -9.08 13.75
N LEU A 213 -2.27 -9.17 13.67
CA LEU A 213 -2.99 -9.31 12.39
C LEU A 213 -2.71 -8.15 11.42
N CYS A 214 -2.72 -6.91 11.90
CA CYS A 214 -2.40 -5.72 11.10
C CYS A 214 -0.95 -5.75 10.60
N ALA A 215 0.02 -6.06 11.48
CA ALA A 215 1.43 -6.16 11.12
C ALA A 215 1.69 -7.28 10.11
N TYR A 216 1.07 -8.46 10.29
CA TYR A 216 1.23 -9.58 9.36
C TYR A 216 0.53 -9.36 8.01
N SER A 217 -0.51 -8.51 7.95
CA SER A 217 -1.14 -8.09 6.68
C SER A 217 -0.20 -7.29 5.75
N PHE A 218 0.84 -6.64 6.30
CA PHE A 218 1.87 -5.95 5.53
C PHE A 218 2.80 -6.92 4.79
N VAL A 219 3.07 -8.09 5.37
CA VAL A 219 4.19 -8.94 4.94
C VAL A 219 3.95 -9.62 3.57
N PRO A 220 2.79 -10.24 3.27
CA PRO A 220 2.48 -10.71 1.92
C PRO A 220 2.43 -9.57 0.91
N ALA A 221 1.90 -8.39 1.30
CA ALA A 221 1.83 -7.23 0.42
C ALA A 221 3.23 -6.75 -0.01
N ALA A 222 4.24 -6.78 0.88
CA ALA A 222 5.61 -6.41 0.56
C ALA A 222 6.24 -7.28 -0.55
N VAL A 223 5.91 -8.58 -0.61
CA VAL A 223 6.40 -9.53 -1.63
C VAL A 223 5.95 -9.12 -3.05
N ILE A 224 4.77 -8.50 -3.19
CA ILE A 224 4.24 -8.13 -4.52
C ILE A 224 5.10 -7.08 -5.24
N LEU A 225 5.87 -6.26 -4.50
CA LEU A 225 6.72 -5.20 -5.04
C LEU A 225 7.77 -5.74 -6.02
N TYR A 226 8.43 -6.85 -5.66
CA TYR A 226 9.44 -7.47 -6.53
C TYR A 226 8.79 -8.16 -7.73
N LEU A 227 7.72 -8.93 -7.50
CA LEU A 227 7.06 -9.71 -8.55
C LEU A 227 6.37 -8.86 -9.62
N VAL A 228 5.70 -7.77 -9.22
CA VAL A 228 5.10 -6.83 -10.19
C VAL A 228 6.20 -6.08 -10.94
N ARG A 229 7.33 -5.76 -10.29
CA ARG A 229 8.49 -5.20 -10.99
C ARG A 229 9.01 -6.19 -12.04
N GLU A 230 9.28 -7.44 -11.67
CA GLU A 230 9.82 -8.49 -12.54
C GLU A 230 8.90 -8.77 -13.75
N TYR A 231 7.57 -8.71 -13.52
CA TYR A 231 6.54 -8.82 -14.56
C TYR A 231 6.55 -7.62 -15.53
N VAL A 232 6.67 -6.40 -15.01
CA VAL A 232 6.68 -5.15 -15.80
C VAL A 232 7.99 -4.97 -16.58
N THR A 233 9.15 -5.25 -15.96
CA THR A 233 10.46 -5.21 -16.64
C THR A 233 10.69 -6.39 -17.57
N GLN A 234 9.88 -7.45 -17.45
CA GLN A 234 9.99 -8.71 -18.20
C GLN A 234 11.26 -9.53 -17.89
N GLU A 235 11.90 -9.28 -16.74
CA GLU A 235 13.06 -10.04 -16.23
C GLU A 235 12.75 -11.56 -16.20
N LYS A 236 11.57 -11.95 -15.69
CA LYS A 236 11.07 -13.34 -15.64
C LYS A 236 11.13 -14.08 -16.98
N ARG A 237 10.83 -13.37 -18.07
CA ARG A 237 10.76 -13.92 -19.41
C ARG A 237 12.16 -14.16 -19.99
N LEU A 238 13.14 -13.35 -19.64
CA LEU A 238 14.54 -13.57 -20.01
C LEU A 238 15.10 -14.83 -19.29
N ILE A 239 14.69 -15.05 -18.03
CA ILE A 239 14.97 -16.28 -17.27
C ILE A 239 14.36 -17.52 -17.95
N PHE A 240 13.12 -17.45 -18.45
CA PHE A 240 12.50 -18.55 -19.20
C PHE A 240 13.15 -18.81 -20.57
N ILE A 241 13.65 -17.78 -21.27
CA ILE A 241 14.39 -17.94 -22.54
C ILE A 241 15.76 -18.60 -22.30
N CYS A 242 16.36 -18.44 -21.12
CA CYS A 242 17.52 -19.22 -20.69
C CYS A 242 17.23 -20.71 -20.42
N GLY A 243 15.98 -21.17 -20.55
CA GLY A 243 15.58 -22.58 -20.43
C GLY A 243 14.97 -22.99 -19.09
N VAL A 244 14.83 -22.05 -18.13
CA VAL A 244 14.30 -22.35 -16.80
C VAL A 244 12.82 -22.77 -16.87
N LYS A 245 12.49 -23.90 -16.21
CA LYS A 245 11.12 -24.42 -16.14
C LYS A 245 10.29 -23.58 -15.15
N PRO A 246 9.03 -23.19 -15.45
CA PRO A 246 8.20 -22.37 -14.55
C PRO A 246 8.05 -22.93 -13.12
N LEU A 247 7.98 -24.25 -12.96
CA LEU A 247 7.93 -24.90 -11.65
C LEU A 247 9.21 -24.66 -10.81
N VAL A 248 10.38 -24.63 -11.44
CA VAL A 248 11.66 -24.35 -10.75
C VAL A 248 11.72 -22.88 -10.32
N TYR A 249 11.27 -21.96 -11.18
CA TYR A 249 11.11 -20.54 -10.84
C TYR A 249 10.20 -20.37 -9.61
N TRP A 250 8.94 -20.83 -9.68
CA TRP A 250 7.97 -20.58 -8.60
C TRP A 250 8.34 -21.26 -7.28
N LEU A 251 8.93 -22.47 -7.31
CA LEU A 251 9.45 -23.09 -6.09
C LEU A 251 10.64 -22.33 -5.51
N SER A 252 11.56 -21.83 -6.33
CA SER A 252 12.70 -21.04 -5.86
C SER A 252 12.25 -19.72 -5.22
N THR A 253 11.30 -19.02 -5.84
CA THR A 253 10.69 -17.79 -5.30
C THR A 253 9.98 -18.07 -3.98
N PHE A 254 9.12 -19.10 -3.95
CA PHE A 254 8.36 -19.45 -2.75
C PHE A 254 9.24 -19.87 -1.57
N ILE A 255 10.29 -20.65 -1.81
CA ILE A 255 11.27 -21.02 -0.76
C ILE A 255 11.99 -19.77 -0.25
N TRP A 256 12.36 -18.83 -1.13
CA TRP A 256 13.05 -17.60 -0.72
C TRP A 256 12.14 -16.67 0.11
N ASP A 257 10.91 -16.44 -0.33
CA ASP A 257 9.91 -15.65 0.40
C ASP A 257 9.58 -16.29 1.75
N LEU A 258 9.49 -17.63 1.82
CA LEU A 258 9.29 -18.38 3.07
C LEU A 258 10.49 -18.23 4.02
N VAL A 259 11.73 -18.24 3.51
CA VAL A 259 12.95 -18.02 4.33
C VAL A 259 12.96 -16.60 4.91
N TYR A 260 12.62 -15.58 4.13
CA TYR A 260 12.47 -14.21 4.66
C TYR A 260 11.35 -14.12 5.70
N TYR A 261 10.22 -14.79 5.45
CA TYR A 261 9.08 -14.85 6.35
C TYR A 261 9.42 -15.54 7.70
N MET A 262 10.22 -16.61 7.68
CA MET A 262 10.66 -17.30 8.89
C MET A 262 11.44 -16.39 9.87
N ILE A 263 12.22 -15.43 9.35
CA ILE A 263 12.94 -14.44 10.19
C ILE A 263 11.95 -13.58 10.97
N LEU A 264 10.85 -13.16 10.32
CA LEU A 264 9.81 -12.34 10.94
C LEU A 264 9.01 -13.12 12.00
N ILE A 265 8.68 -14.40 11.75
CA ILE A 265 8.06 -15.28 12.76
C ILE A 265 8.96 -15.41 13.99
N SER A 266 10.26 -15.69 13.77
CA SER A 266 11.24 -15.80 14.85
C SER A 266 11.34 -14.54 15.70
N LEU A 267 11.31 -13.35 15.07
CA LEU A 267 11.27 -12.07 15.76
C LEU A 267 9.98 -11.88 16.58
N THR A 268 8.80 -12.17 16.02
CA THR A 268 7.53 -12.06 16.76
C THR A 268 7.50 -12.97 17.99
N ILE A 269 7.97 -14.21 17.88
CA ILE A 269 8.01 -15.14 19.01
C ILE A 269 9.04 -14.74 20.06
N ALA A 270 10.18 -14.17 19.65
CA ALA A 270 11.14 -13.58 20.58
C ALA A 270 10.51 -12.42 21.37
N LEU A 271 9.80 -11.51 20.71
CA LEU A 271 9.12 -10.38 21.35
C LEU A 271 8.03 -10.83 22.34
N ILE A 272 7.17 -11.80 21.97
CA ILE A 272 6.14 -12.37 22.86
C ILE A 272 6.76 -12.94 24.15
N LYS A 273 7.94 -13.57 24.05
CA LYS A 273 8.68 -14.10 25.20
C LYS A 273 9.39 -13.02 26.02
N ILE A 274 9.99 -12.03 25.38
CA ILE A 274 10.70 -10.91 26.05
C ILE A 274 9.72 -10.08 26.88
N PHE A 275 8.54 -9.77 26.33
CA PHE A 275 7.49 -9.05 27.06
C PHE A 275 6.60 -9.96 27.93
N ASN A 276 6.88 -11.26 27.98
CA ASN A 276 6.18 -12.28 28.78
C ASN A 276 4.64 -12.15 28.77
N ILE A 277 4.04 -12.00 27.58
CA ILE A 277 2.60 -11.77 27.45
C ILE A 277 1.85 -13.04 27.87
N SER A 278 1.15 -12.99 29.01
CA SER A 278 0.57 -14.17 29.68
C SER A 278 -0.36 -14.97 28.76
N ALA A 279 -1.27 -14.30 28.05
CA ALA A 279 -2.21 -14.92 27.11
C ALA A 279 -1.56 -15.71 25.96
N PHE A 280 -0.26 -15.53 25.70
CA PHE A 280 0.47 -16.17 24.60
C PHE A 280 1.71 -16.98 25.05
N ASN A 281 2.21 -16.75 26.27
CA ASN A 281 3.40 -17.37 26.83
C ASN A 281 3.13 -18.32 28.03
N SER A 282 1.91 -18.33 28.59
CA SER A 282 1.53 -19.18 29.74
C SER A 282 1.85 -20.67 29.52
N ARG A 283 1.47 -21.23 28.36
CA ARG A 283 1.67 -22.66 28.05
C ARG A 283 2.44 -22.88 26.75
N VAL A 284 3.45 -23.75 26.83
CA VAL A 284 4.32 -24.13 25.69
C VAL A 284 3.54 -24.63 24.47
N MET A 285 2.41 -25.32 24.68
CA MET A 285 1.56 -25.82 23.60
C MET A 285 0.83 -24.69 22.85
N THR A 286 0.48 -23.62 23.56
CA THR A 286 -0.17 -22.42 23.00
C THR A 286 0.83 -21.59 22.20
N THR A 287 2.05 -21.39 22.71
CA THR A 287 3.13 -20.75 21.92
C THR A 287 3.50 -21.56 20.66
N ARG A 288 3.42 -22.90 20.70
CA ARG A 288 3.56 -23.77 19.50
C ARG A 288 2.41 -23.60 18.52
N ALA A 289 1.18 -23.41 18.99
CA ALA A 289 0.02 -23.15 18.13
C ALA A 289 0.12 -21.78 17.44
N ILE A 290 0.62 -20.75 18.13
CA ILE A 290 0.91 -19.43 17.55
C ILE A 290 1.98 -19.53 16.44
N PHE A 291 3.07 -20.26 16.67
CA PHE A 291 4.07 -20.52 15.62
C PHE A 291 3.45 -21.20 14.39
N CYS A 292 2.60 -22.21 14.60
CA CYS A 292 1.92 -22.93 13.52
C CYS A 292 0.95 -22.04 12.74
N LEU A 293 0.15 -21.21 13.43
CA LEU A 293 -0.74 -20.23 12.81
C LEU A 293 0.03 -19.22 11.95
N LEU A 294 1.10 -18.63 12.48
CA LEU A 294 1.92 -17.66 11.74
C LEU A 294 2.57 -18.33 10.51
N PHE A 295 3.21 -19.48 10.68
CA PHE A 295 3.82 -20.21 9.56
C PHE A 295 2.82 -20.52 8.44
N LEU A 296 1.62 -21.02 8.79
CA LEU A 296 0.59 -21.37 7.81
C LEU A 296 -0.12 -20.16 7.20
N TYR A 297 -0.16 -19.02 7.90
CA TYR A 297 -0.58 -17.75 7.30
C TYR A 297 0.36 -17.32 6.16
N GLY A 298 1.67 -17.47 6.32
CA GLY A 298 2.64 -17.23 5.23
C GLY A 298 2.50 -18.21 4.07
N TRP A 299 2.45 -19.51 4.38
CA TRP A 299 2.23 -20.59 3.42
C TRP A 299 1.01 -20.38 2.51
N SER A 300 -0.06 -19.79 3.05
CA SER A 300 -1.31 -19.54 2.31
C SER A 300 -1.39 -18.14 1.69
N SER A 301 -0.90 -17.11 2.37
CA SER A 301 -1.00 -15.72 1.89
C SER A 301 -0.04 -15.40 0.75
N ILE A 302 1.19 -15.91 0.79
CA ILE A 302 2.22 -15.58 -0.22
C ILE A 302 1.80 -16.11 -1.62
N PRO A 303 1.32 -17.37 -1.79
CA PRO A 303 0.82 -17.84 -3.08
C PRO A 303 -0.47 -17.16 -3.57
N LEU A 304 -1.32 -16.65 -2.65
CA LEU A 304 -2.47 -15.82 -3.03
C LEU A 304 -2.03 -14.47 -3.62
N VAL A 305 -0.96 -13.87 -3.10
CA VAL A 305 -0.34 -12.67 -3.68
C VAL A 305 0.19 -12.94 -5.09
N TYR A 306 0.80 -14.11 -5.34
CA TYR A 306 1.30 -14.49 -6.68
C TYR A 306 0.18 -14.50 -7.74
N CYS A 307 -1.03 -14.93 -7.37
CA CYS A 307 -2.18 -14.97 -8.28
C CYS A 307 -2.62 -13.57 -8.75
N ILE A 308 -2.48 -12.53 -7.93
CA ILE A 308 -2.97 -11.16 -8.24
C ILE A 308 -1.94 -10.29 -8.98
N VAL A 309 -0.65 -10.66 -9.02
CA VAL A 309 0.44 -9.91 -9.68
C VAL A 309 0.05 -9.39 -11.07
N ARG A 310 -0.62 -10.23 -11.88
CA ARG A 310 -0.98 -9.93 -13.28
C ARG A 310 -2.04 -8.85 -13.46
N LEU A 311 -2.77 -8.48 -12.41
CA LEU A 311 -3.80 -7.44 -12.44
C LEU A 311 -3.17 -6.03 -12.44
N PHE A 312 -1.94 -5.89 -11.94
CA PHE A 312 -1.26 -4.62 -11.76
C PHE A 312 -0.23 -4.34 -12.87
N LYS A 313 0.01 -3.04 -13.12
CA LYS A 313 1.00 -2.53 -14.08
C LYS A 313 2.06 -1.63 -13.44
N ASP A 314 1.90 -1.32 -12.16
CA ASP A 314 2.74 -0.46 -11.35
C ASP A 314 2.90 -1.10 -9.97
N THR A 315 4.07 -0.93 -9.35
CA THR A 315 4.43 -1.59 -8.09
C THR A 315 3.83 -0.92 -6.87
N GLY A 316 3.72 0.42 -6.85
CA GLY A 316 3.17 1.16 -5.70
C GLY A 316 1.69 0.90 -5.49
N THR A 317 0.92 0.94 -6.58
CA THR A 317 -0.51 0.61 -6.60
C THR A 317 -0.76 -0.86 -6.24
N ALA A 318 0.06 -1.79 -6.74
CA ALA A 318 -0.02 -3.21 -6.38
C ALA A 318 0.16 -3.46 -4.88
N PHE A 319 1.18 -2.84 -4.29
CA PHE A 319 1.49 -2.93 -2.87
C PHE A 319 0.34 -2.39 -2.01
N MET A 320 -0.10 -1.14 -2.26
CA MET A 320 -1.16 -0.51 -1.47
C MET A 320 -2.49 -1.24 -1.60
N ALA A 321 -2.87 -1.69 -2.80
CA ALA A 321 -4.10 -2.45 -3.00
C ALA A 321 -4.05 -3.80 -2.26
N SER A 322 -2.92 -4.52 -2.33
CA SER A 322 -2.74 -5.80 -1.64
C SER A 322 -2.77 -5.64 -0.12
N PHE A 323 -2.08 -4.63 0.42
CA PHE A 323 -2.10 -4.33 1.84
C PHE A 323 -3.54 -4.04 2.32
N CYS A 324 -4.28 -3.17 1.63
CA CYS A 324 -5.67 -2.89 1.96
C CYS A 324 -6.56 -4.13 1.89
N ILE A 325 -6.43 -4.99 0.87
CA ILE A 325 -7.24 -6.22 0.74
C ILE A 325 -6.96 -7.19 1.90
N TRP A 326 -5.70 -7.42 2.27
CA TRP A 326 -5.35 -8.33 3.37
C TRP A 326 -5.74 -7.75 4.74
N MET A 327 -5.48 -6.46 4.97
CA MET A 327 -5.83 -5.77 6.21
C MET A 327 -7.34 -5.70 6.43
N PHE A 328 -8.12 -5.23 5.44
CA PHE A 328 -9.58 -5.12 5.59
C PHE A 328 -10.26 -6.49 5.64
N SER A 329 -9.82 -7.48 4.85
CA SER A 329 -10.38 -8.84 4.96
C SER A 329 -10.10 -9.46 6.33
N GLY A 330 -8.92 -9.24 6.93
CA GLY A 330 -8.62 -9.68 8.29
C GLY A 330 -9.47 -8.97 9.35
N ILE A 331 -9.43 -7.64 9.40
CA ILE A 331 -10.09 -6.85 10.45
C ILE A 331 -11.62 -7.01 10.38
N LEU A 332 -12.23 -6.88 9.20
CA LEU A 332 -13.69 -6.90 9.08
C LEU A 332 -14.28 -8.29 9.40
N THR A 333 -13.62 -9.37 8.99
CA THR A 333 -14.08 -10.74 9.31
C THR A 333 -13.88 -11.06 10.80
N CYS A 334 -12.77 -10.62 11.41
CA CYS A 334 -12.51 -10.82 12.83
C CYS A 334 -13.49 -10.02 13.71
N ILE A 335 -13.83 -8.78 13.33
CA ILE A 335 -14.86 -7.98 14.02
C ILE A 335 -16.24 -8.60 13.83
N ALA A 336 -16.59 -9.08 12.63
CA ALA A 336 -17.88 -9.75 12.40
C ALA A 336 -18.04 -11.03 13.24
N ASP A 337 -16.99 -11.85 13.35
CA ASP A 337 -16.97 -13.06 14.18
C ASP A 337 -17.03 -12.74 15.68
N LEU A 338 -16.33 -11.69 16.14
CA LEU A 338 -16.45 -11.18 17.51
C LEU A 338 -17.89 -10.72 17.81
N MET A 339 -18.50 -9.90 16.94
CA MET A 339 -19.85 -9.38 17.15
C MET A 339 -20.89 -10.50 17.17
N LEU A 340 -20.78 -11.50 16.29
CA LEU A 340 -21.64 -12.69 16.32
C LEU A 340 -21.42 -13.55 17.56
N THR A 341 -20.17 -13.64 18.07
CA THR A 341 -19.86 -14.29 19.35
C THR A 341 -20.50 -13.57 20.53
N LEU A 342 -20.50 -12.23 20.54
CA LEU A 342 -21.14 -11.43 21.59
C LEU A 342 -22.65 -11.66 21.61
N TYR A 343 -23.33 -11.57 20.46
CA TYR A 343 -24.78 -11.82 20.37
C TYR A 343 -25.19 -13.30 20.38
N ALA A 344 -24.33 -14.21 20.83
CA ALA A 344 -24.61 -15.66 20.86
C ALA A 344 -25.78 -16.06 21.77
N TRP A 345 -26.24 -15.18 22.68
CA TRP A 345 -27.46 -15.38 23.47
C TRP A 345 -28.75 -15.32 22.64
N VAL A 346 -28.72 -14.78 21.42
CA VAL A 346 -29.90 -14.69 20.54
C VAL A 346 -30.09 -16.00 19.78
N PRO A 347 -31.27 -16.65 19.87
CA PRO A 347 -31.51 -17.93 19.19
C PRO A 347 -31.35 -17.78 17.67
N GLY A 348 -30.54 -18.66 17.08
CA GLY A 348 -30.22 -18.68 15.65
C GLY A 348 -28.88 -18.01 15.28
N ILE A 349 -28.39 -17.03 16.04
CA ILE A 349 -27.13 -16.32 15.72
C ILE A 349 -25.93 -17.28 15.70
N VAL A 350 -25.85 -18.22 16.65
CA VAL A 350 -24.81 -19.27 16.69
C VAL A 350 -24.77 -20.10 15.39
N ARG A 351 -25.93 -20.36 14.77
CA ARG A 351 -26.02 -21.09 13.49
C ARG A 351 -25.51 -20.24 12.32
N VAL A 352 -25.81 -18.94 12.32
CA VAL A 352 -25.29 -17.98 11.32
C VAL A 352 -23.77 -17.85 11.47
N GLN A 353 -23.25 -17.70 12.69
CA GLN A 353 -21.81 -17.65 12.96
C GLN A 353 -21.10 -18.92 12.48
N THR A 354 -21.66 -20.10 12.75
CA THR A 354 -21.08 -21.39 12.32
C THR A 354 -21.03 -21.55 10.80
N ILE A 355 -21.94 -20.91 10.06
CA ILE A 355 -21.92 -20.89 8.59
C ILE A 355 -20.94 -19.83 8.08
N LEU A 356 -20.96 -18.62 8.65
CA LEU A 356 -20.15 -17.49 8.18
C LEU A 356 -18.65 -17.69 8.43
N SER A 357 -18.28 -18.18 9.62
CA SER A 357 -16.89 -18.56 9.95
C SER A 357 -16.32 -19.58 8.94
N ARG A 358 -17.11 -20.60 8.56
CA ARG A 358 -16.72 -21.60 7.53
C ARG A 358 -16.51 -20.98 6.14
N ILE A 359 -17.25 -19.93 5.79
CA ILE A 359 -17.02 -19.18 4.54
C ILE A 359 -15.75 -18.33 4.67
N PHE A 360 -15.53 -17.70 5.83
CA PHE A 360 -14.35 -16.87 6.09
C PHE A 360 -13.03 -17.65 6.15
N LEU A 361 -13.06 -18.99 6.35
CA LEU A 361 -11.88 -19.86 6.24
C LEU A 361 -11.14 -19.77 4.88
N ILE A 362 -11.79 -19.24 3.83
CA ILE A 362 -11.15 -18.97 2.53
C ILE A 362 -10.08 -17.86 2.64
N PHE A 363 -10.19 -16.96 3.63
CA PHE A 363 -9.27 -15.85 3.85
C PHE A 363 -8.25 -16.18 4.95
N PRO A 364 -6.94 -16.31 4.65
CA PRO A 364 -5.91 -16.50 5.69
C PRO A 364 -5.86 -15.39 6.76
N PRO A 365 -6.11 -14.10 6.47
CA PRO A 365 -6.21 -13.06 7.51
C PRO A 365 -7.27 -13.35 8.57
N TYR A 366 -8.44 -13.90 8.19
CA TYR A 366 -9.43 -14.37 9.15
C TYR A 366 -8.90 -15.53 10.01
N CYS A 367 -8.28 -16.52 9.36
CA CYS A 367 -7.76 -17.71 10.03
C CYS A 367 -6.71 -17.37 11.10
N LEU A 368 -5.84 -16.39 10.82
CA LEU A 368 -4.87 -15.87 11.78
C LEU A 368 -5.55 -15.09 12.92
N GLY A 369 -6.41 -14.10 12.60
CA GLY A 369 -7.08 -13.26 13.61
C GLY A 369 -7.97 -14.05 14.55
N SER A 370 -8.93 -14.80 14.00
CA SER A 370 -9.83 -15.69 14.74
C SER A 370 -9.04 -16.76 15.51
N GLY A 371 -7.96 -17.30 14.94
CA GLY A 371 -7.08 -18.26 15.61
C GLY A 371 -6.39 -17.70 16.86
N LEU A 372 -5.80 -16.50 16.78
CA LEU A 372 -5.19 -15.83 17.94
C LEU A 372 -6.22 -15.51 19.04
N VAL A 373 -7.41 -15.04 18.65
CA VAL A 373 -8.52 -14.74 19.59
C VAL A 373 -9.03 -16.00 20.28
N HIS A 374 -9.15 -17.13 19.58
CA HIS A 374 -9.55 -18.40 20.21
C HIS A 374 -8.47 -19.00 21.12
N LEU A 375 -7.18 -18.85 20.78
CA LEU A 375 -6.09 -19.25 21.68
C LEU A 375 -6.10 -18.42 22.97
N MET A 376 -6.21 -17.10 22.85
CA MET A 376 -6.36 -16.19 24.00
C MET A 376 -7.58 -16.60 24.85
N ARG A 377 -8.76 -16.78 24.24
CA ARG A 377 -9.97 -17.24 24.95
C ARG A 377 -9.78 -18.59 25.67
N ASN A 378 -8.98 -19.49 25.13
CA ASN A 378 -8.73 -20.81 25.74
C ASN A 378 -7.88 -20.71 27.01
N GLU A 379 -6.84 -19.88 27.02
CA GLU A 379 -6.08 -19.62 28.26
C GLU A 379 -6.93 -18.85 29.27
N LEU A 380 -7.71 -17.83 28.85
CA LEU A 380 -8.65 -17.14 29.75
C LEU A 380 -9.61 -18.13 30.44
N MET A 381 -10.20 -19.07 29.69
CA MET A 381 -11.12 -20.08 30.23
C MET A 381 -10.42 -21.09 31.15
N ALA A 382 -9.16 -21.45 30.85
CA ALA A 382 -8.38 -22.32 31.73
C ALA A 382 -8.03 -21.63 33.06
N ASP A 383 -7.67 -20.34 33.03
CA ASP A 383 -7.41 -19.54 34.23
C ASP A 383 -8.69 -19.35 35.07
N PHE A 384 -9.86 -19.16 34.43
CA PHE A 384 -11.15 -19.21 35.14
C PHE A 384 -11.42 -20.60 35.74
N GLY A 385 -11.18 -21.68 34.98
CA GLY A 385 -11.38 -23.06 35.44
C GLY A 385 -10.58 -23.41 36.70
N LEU A 386 -9.33 -22.97 36.78
CA LEU A 386 -8.48 -23.11 37.97
C LEU A 386 -9.05 -22.43 39.23
N THR A 387 -9.93 -21.43 39.09
CA THR A 387 -10.62 -20.79 40.23
C THR A 387 -11.94 -21.44 40.63
N VAL A 388 -12.42 -22.40 39.83
CA VAL A 388 -13.65 -23.18 40.06
C VAL A 388 -13.33 -24.67 40.31
N ASP A 389 -12.03 -25.00 40.44
CA ASP A 389 -11.48 -26.37 40.56
C ASP A 389 -11.95 -27.32 39.44
N ALA A 390 -12.01 -26.78 38.21
CA ALA A 390 -12.46 -27.50 37.02
C ALA A 390 -11.50 -27.26 35.84
N ASP A 391 -10.93 -28.33 35.26
CA ASP A 391 -10.06 -28.19 34.09
C ASP A 391 -10.87 -27.89 32.83
N LEU A 392 -10.90 -26.61 32.46
CA LEU A 392 -11.54 -26.10 31.24
C LEU A 392 -10.55 -25.95 30.07
N TYR A 393 -9.29 -26.41 30.21
CA TYR A 393 -8.28 -26.27 29.15
C TYR A 393 -8.53 -27.23 27.99
N VAL A 394 -8.77 -26.68 26.79
CA VAL A 394 -8.83 -27.48 25.56
C VAL A 394 -7.49 -27.45 24.85
N ASN A 395 -7.05 -28.58 24.32
CA ASN A 395 -5.83 -28.69 23.52
C ASN A 395 -5.84 -27.69 22.33
N PRO A 396 -4.85 -26.79 22.19
CA PRO A 396 -4.81 -25.76 21.16
C PRO A 396 -5.02 -26.23 19.71
N PHE A 397 -4.51 -27.42 19.37
CA PHE A 397 -4.61 -28.02 18.03
C PHE A 397 -5.92 -28.76 17.77
N SER A 398 -6.89 -28.70 18.70
CA SER A 398 -8.22 -29.31 18.51
C SER A 398 -8.99 -28.67 17.35
N MET A 399 -9.76 -29.50 16.65
CA MET A 399 -10.65 -29.09 15.54
C MET A 399 -11.76 -28.12 15.99
N THR A 400 -11.99 -28.02 17.31
CA THR A 400 -12.94 -27.11 17.97
C THR A 400 -12.35 -25.74 18.31
N LEU A 401 -11.04 -25.54 18.16
CA LEU A 401 -10.36 -24.28 18.51
C LEU A 401 -9.56 -23.67 17.34
N VAL A 402 -8.63 -24.43 16.75
CA VAL A 402 -7.70 -23.92 15.72
C VAL A 402 -7.41 -24.93 14.59
N GLY A 403 -7.67 -26.23 14.80
CA GLY A 403 -7.35 -27.27 13.82
C GLY A 403 -8.06 -27.09 12.47
N ASP A 404 -9.28 -26.54 12.48
CA ASP A 404 -10.05 -26.18 11.29
C ASP A 404 -9.37 -25.07 10.46
N ARG A 405 -8.90 -23.99 11.12
CA ARG A 405 -8.18 -22.85 10.55
C ARG A 405 -6.81 -23.28 9.99
N ILE A 406 -6.12 -24.17 10.71
CA ILE A 406 -4.84 -24.78 10.28
C ILE A 406 -5.03 -25.58 8.98
N ILE A 407 -6.03 -26.46 8.92
CA ILE A 407 -6.31 -27.28 7.73
C ILE A 407 -6.77 -26.41 6.55
N ALA A 408 -7.61 -25.39 6.81
CA ALA A 408 -8.03 -24.44 5.78
C ALA A 408 -6.84 -23.73 5.14
N MET A 409 -5.91 -23.19 5.93
CA MET A 409 -4.70 -22.53 5.39
C MET A 409 -3.80 -23.48 4.60
N ILE A 410 -3.64 -24.73 5.02
CA ILE A 410 -2.88 -25.74 4.25
C ILE A 410 -3.52 -25.95 2.86
N VAL A 411 -4.83 -26.17 2.82
CA VAL A 411 -5.59 -26.39 1.58
C VAL A 411 -5.57 -25.15 0.68
N VAL A 412 -5.81 -23.95 1.22
CA VAL A 412 -5.77 -22.68 0.48
C VAL A 412 -4.38 -22.43 -0.12
N GLY A 413 -3.30 -22.66 0.63
CA GLY A 413 -1.94 -22.52 0.10
C GLY A 413 -1.61 -23.49 -1.03
N VAL A 414 -2.01 -24.76 -0.92
CA VAL A 414 -1.85 -25.75 -2.01
C VAL A 414 -2.66 -25.36 -3.24
N LEU A 415 -3.92 -24.96 -3.08
CA LEU A 415 -4.77 -24.51 -4.19
C LEU A 415 -4.22 -23.24 -4.86
N ALA A 416 -3.69 -22.29 -4.09
CA ALA A 416 -3.10 -21.06 -4.61
C ALA A 416 -1.76 -21.29 -5.34
N LEU A 417 -0.93 -22.24 -4.88
CA LEU A 417 0.26 -22.68 -5.61
C LEU A 417 -0.10 -23.37 -6.94
N ILE A 418 -1.11 -24.25 -6.94
CA ILE A 418 -1.63 -24.89 -8.15
C ILE A 418 -2.20 -23.83 -9.11
N MET A 419 -2.99 -22.87 -8.60
CA MET A 419 -3.55 -21.77 -9.39
C MET A 419 -2.45 -20.91 -10.01
N THR A 420 -1.42 -20.55 -9.24
CA THR A 420 -0.24 -19.82 -9.74
C THR A 420 0.44 -20.58 -10.89
N TYR A 421 0.65 -21.89 -10.75
CA TYR A 421 1.23 -22.72 -11.80
C TYR A 421 0.34 -22.83 -13.04
N VAL A 422 -0.97 -23.02 -12.89
CA VAL A 422 -1.94 -23.09 -14.00
C VAL A 422 -2.02 -21.76 -14.77
N LEU A 423 -2.03 -20.62 -14.06
CA LEU A 423 -1.94 -19.29 -14.67
C LEU A 423 -0.66 -19.16 -15.53
N ASP A 424 0.47 -19.69 -15.05
CA ASP A 424 1.79 -19.56 -15.68
C ASP A 424 2.13 -20.61 -16.74
N LEU A 425 1.34 -21.69 -16.82
CA LEU A 425 1.32 -22.55 -18.00
C LEU A 425 0.69 -21.87 -19.23
N ASP A 426 -0.06 -20.79 -19.02
CA ASP A 426 -0.89 -20.03 -19.98
C ASP A 426 -1.89 -20.93 -20.73
N ILE A 427 -2.56 -21.81 -19.98
CA ILE A 427 -3.65 -22.68 -20.47
C ILE A 427 -4.91 -21.83 -20.74
N ARG A 428 -4.84 -21.01 -21.79
CA ARG A 428 -6.03 -20.41 -22.40
C ARG A 428 -6.62 -21.47 -23.32
N LEU A 429 -7.94 -21.63 -23.25
CA LEU A 429 -8.67 -22.43 -24.23
C LEU A 429 -8.30 -21.97 -25.65
N PRO A 430 -8.07 -22.88 -26.61
CA PRO A 430 -7.87 -22.48 -27.99
C PRO A 430 -9.10 -21.66 -28.43
N ASN A 431 -8.87 -20.50 -29.05
CA ASN A 431 -9.97 -19.61 -29.45
C ASN A 431 -10.67 -20.16 -30.70
N ILE A 432 -11.48 -21.20 -30.50
CA ILE A 432 -12.34 -21.88 -31.50
C ILE A 432 -13.17 -20.88 -32.33
N PHE A 433 -13.45 -19.69 -31.78
CA PHE A 433 -14.26 -18.65 -32.40
C PHE A 433 -13.53 -17.75 -33.42
N TYR A 434 -12.20 -17.79 -33.55
CA TYR A 434 -11.49 -16.99 -34.57
C TYR A 434 -11.31 -17.77 -35.88
N LYS A 435 -12.30 -17.67 -36.77
CA LYS A 435 -12.13 -18.08 -38.18
C LYS A 435 -11.14 -17.12 -38.84
N VAL A 436 -9.89 -17.55 -38.96
CA VAL A 436 -8.82 -16.76 -39.57
C VAL A 436 -9.15 -16.51 -41.05
N PRO A 437 -9.14 -15.25 -41.53
CA PRO A 437 -9.36 -14.95 -42.94
C PRO A 437 -8.21 -15.50 -43.80
N PRO A 438 -8.45 -15.85 -45.07
CA PRO A 438 -7.35 -16.19 -45.98
C PRO A 438 -6.41 -14.98 -46.17
N PRO A 439 -5.11 -15.21 -46.41
CA PRO A 439 -4.15 -14.13 -46.66
C PRO A 439 -4.53 -13.32 -47.92
N GLU A 440 -4.25 -12.02 -47.91
CA GLU A 440 -4.43 -11.16 -49.09
C GLU A 440 -3.65 -11.71 -50.31
N THR A 441 -4.26 -11.63 -51.49
CA THR A 441 -3.62 -12.00 -52.76
C THR A 441 -2.80 -10.86 -53.37
N ALA A 442 -3.04 -9.61 -52.96
CA ALA A 442 -2.37 -8.40 -53.45
C ALA A 442 -1.03 -8.13 -52.73
N VAL A 443 -0.12 -9.09 -52.78
CA VAL A 443 1.18 -9.07 -52.08
C VAL A 443 2.33 -8.96 -53.09
N ASP A 444 3.44 -8.32 -52.69
CA ASP A 444 4.62 -8.21 -53.55
C ASP A 444 5.28 -9.58 -53.82
N LYS A 445 5.78 -9.78 -55.04
CA LYS A 445 6.36 -11.06 -55.49
C LYS A 445 7.42 -11.61 -54.55
N ASP A 446 8.27 -10.76 -53.98
CA ASP A 446 9.42 -11.21 -53.18
C ASP A 446 8.96 -11.76 -51.82
N VAL A 447 7.81 -11.28 -51.33
CA VAL A 447 7.11 -11.80 -50.15
C VAL A 447 6.36 -13.09 -50.48
N MET A 448 5.76 -13.19 -51.68
CA MET A 448 5.11 -14.42 -52.15
C MET A 448 6.11 -15.57 -52.39
N GLU A 449 7.28 -15.26 -52.93
CA GLU A 449 8.37 -16.21 -53.16
C GLU A 449 8.95 -16.75 -51.85
N GLU A 450 9.25 -15.89 -50.86
CA GLU A 450 9.65 -16.34 -49.52
C GLU A 450 8.54 -17.14 -48.82
N ARG A 451 7.27 -16.73 -48.97
CA ARG A 451 6.10 -17.48 -48.47
C ARG A 451 6.02 -18.87 -49.11
N HIS A 452 6.27 -18.98 -50.41
CA HIS A 452 6.30 -20.27 -51.10
C HIS A 452 7.48 -21.14 -50.63
N ARG A 453 8.68 -20.55 -50.49
CA ARG A 453 9.88 -21.22 -49.96
C ARG A 453 9.63 -21.81 -48.57
N ILE A 454 9.04 -21.04 -47.67
CA ILE A 454 8.80 -21.43 -46.27
C ILE A 454 7.66 -22.45 -46.09
N LEU A 455 6.67 -22.46 -47.00
CA LEU A 455 5.53 -23.39 -46.90
C LEU A 455 5.70 -24.66 -47.75
N HIS A 456 6.49 -24.64 -48.83
CA HIS A 456 6.57 -25.74 -49.81
C HIS A 456 7.99 -26.19 -50.19
N SER A 457 9.07 -25.46 -49.81
CA SER A 457 10.44 -25.88 -50.13
C SER A 457 11.17 -26.49 -48.93
N ASN A 458 11.77 -27.66 -49.16
CA ASN A 458 12.68 -28.33 -48.23
C ASN A 458 13.98 -27.52 -47.99
N GLU A 459 14.26 -26.50 -48.80
CA GLU A 459 15.37 -25.56 -48.54
C GLU A 459 15.18 -24.77 -47.24
N SER A 460 13.93 -24.61 -46.78
CA SER A 460 13.62 -23.97 -45.50
C SER A 460 14.21 -24.73 -44.30
N ASN A 461 14.49 -26.02 -44.42
CA ASN A 461 15.09 -26.86 -43.38
C ASN A 461 16.53 -26.44 -42.99
N GLN A 462 17.20 -25.63 -43.82
CA GLN A 462 18.51 -25.04 -43.49
C GLN A 462 18.41 -23.75 -42.63
N ASP A 463 17.21 -23.17 -42.49
CA ASP A 463 17.00 -21.99 -41.66
C ASP A 463 17.00 -22.35 -40.17
N ILE A 464 17.73 -21.58 -39.37
CA ILE A 464 17.73 -21.69 -37.90
C ILE A 464 16.32 -21.38 -37.39
N LEU A 465 15.75 -20.24 -37.81
CA LEU A 465 14.41 -19.81 -37.44
C LEU A 465 13.48 -19.87 -38.65
N GLN A 466 12.32 -20.51 -38.50
CA GLN A 466 11.21 -20.49 -39.46
C GLN A 466 9.96 -19.90 -38.78
N ALA A 467 9.29 -18.94 -39.42
CA ALA A 467 7.94 -18.51 -39.06
C ALA A 467 6.96 -18.90 -40.17
N LYS A 468 5.89 -19.63 -39.84
CA LYS A 468 4.94 -20.24 -40.79
C LYS A 468 3.52 -19.74 -40.49
N ASN A 469 2.98 -18.88 -41.36
CA ASN A 469 1.63 -18.29 -41.25
C ASN A 469 1.34 -17.58 -39.92
N LEU A 470 2.35 -16.95 -39.31
CA LEU A 470 2.28 -16.44 -37.95
C LEU A 470 1.30 -15.24 -37.86
N THR A 471 0.19 -15.43 -37.15
CA THR A 471 -0.97 -14.51 -37.09
C THR A 471 -1.39 -14.22 -35.65
N LYS A 472 -1.73 -12.96 -35.32
CA LYS A 472 -2.21 -12.57 -33.99
C LYS A 472 -3.36 -11.58 -34.00
N PHE A 473 -4.45 -11.97 -33.34
CA PHE A 473 -5.54 -11.08 -32.93
C PHE A 473 -5.43 -10.72 -31.43
N PHE A 474 -5.73 -9.47 -31.10
CA PHE A 474 -5.98 -9.01 -29.73
C PHE A 474 -7.43 -8.50 -29.62
N ARG A 475 -8.16 -8.95 -28.59
CA ARG A 475 -9.50 -8.44 -28.28
C ARG A 475 -9.37 -7.16 -27.45
N ARG A 476 -9.96 -6.05 -27.91
CA ARG A 476 -10.09 -4.80 -27.13
C ARG A 476 -11.25 -4.92 -26.14
N THR A 477 -11.23 -4.12 -25.08
CA THR A 477 -12.35 -3.98 -24.13
C THR A 477 -13.62 -3.45 -24.80
N THR A 478 -13.51 -2.72 -25.91
CA THR A 478 -14.61 -2.28 -26.78
C THR A 478 -15.21 -3.39 -27.66
N GLY A 479 -14.91 -4.67 -27.39
CA GLY A 479 -15.38 -5.82 -28.17
C GLY A 479 -14.61 -6.06 -29.48
N GLN A 480 -14.20 -4.99 -30.17
CA GLN A 480 -13.45 -5.02 -31.43
C GLN A 480 -12.15 -5.86 -31.34
N SER A 481 -11.84 -6.63 -32.40
CA SER A 481 -10.60 -7.39 -32.53
C SER A 481 -9.58 -6.66 -33.40
N LEU A 482 -8.41 -6.35 -32.83
CA LEU A 482 -7.26 -5.83 -33.56
C LEU A 482 -6.42 -6.98 -34.13
N LEU A 483 -6.36 -7.10 -35.45
CA LEU A 483 -5.35 -7.89 -36.14
C LEU A 483 -4.01 -7.15 -36.07
N ALA A 484 -3.05 -7.69 -35.31
CA ALA A 484 -1.77 -7.03 -35.04
C ALA A 484 -0.59 -7.61 -35.82
N VAL A 485 -0.72 -8.86 -36.27
CA VAL A 485 0.23 -9.57 -37.14
C VAL A 485 -0.58 -10.53 -38.01
N ASP A 486 -0.28 -10.58 -39.31
CA ASP A 486 -1.11 -11.27 -40.31
C ASP A 486 -0.26 -12.16 -41.23
N HIS A 487 -0.45 -13.48 -41.11
CA HIS A 487 0.09 -14.55 -41.94
C HIS A 487 1.59 -14.51 -42.27
N LEU A 488 2.42 -13.96 -41.39
CA LEU A 488 3.85 -13.77 -41.68
C LEU A 488 4.55 -15.11 -41.96
N CYS A 489 5.32 -15.13 -43.05
CA CYS A 489 6.19 -16.22 -43.43
C CYS A 489 7.60 -15.68 -43.72
N PHE A 490 8.61 -16.21 -43.05
CA PHE A 490 10.02 -15.90 -43.31
C PHE A 490 10.96 -16.92 -42.64
N GLY A 491 12.18 -17.03 -43.15
CA GLY A 491 13.25 -17.83 -42.57
C GLY A 491 14.56 -17.06 -42.37
N ILE A 492 15.37 -17.52 -41.41
CA ILE A 492 16.69 -16.96 -41.10
C ILE A 492 17.74 -18.07 -41.10
N SER A 493 18.59 -18.05 -42.13
CA SER A 493 19.69 -19.00 -42.32
C SER A 493 20.88 -18.69 -41.40
N LYS A 494 21.82 -19.65 -41.29
CA LYS A 494 23.11 -19.46 -40.62
C LYS A 494 23.85 -18.25 -41.21
N GLY A 495 24.47 -17.44 -40.33
CA GLY A 495 25.17 -16.21 -40.69
C GLY A 495 24.28 -15.10 -41.27
N GLN A 496 22.94 -15.26 -41.29
CA GLN A 496 22.01 -14.25 -41.76
C GLN A 496 21.59 -13.32 -40.62
N CYS A 497 21.79 -12.01 -40.83
CA CYS A 497 21.12 -10.98 -40.06
C CYS A 497 19.87 -10.50 -40.83
N PHE A 498 18.69 -10.54 -40.19
CA PHE A 498 17.39 -10.16 -40.75
C PHE A 498 16.79 -8.95 -40.03
N GLY A 499 16.39 -7.94 -40.80
CA GLY A 499 15.80 -6.70 -40.27
C GLY A 499 14.28 -6.65 -40.41
N LEU A 500 13.58 -6.34 -39.32
CA LEU A 500 12.16 -5.96 -39.31
C LEU A 500 12.03 -4.44 -39.15
N LEU A 501 11.76 -3.76 -40.27
CA LEU A 501 11.54 -2.32 -40.34
C LEU A 501 10.02 -2.04 -40.43
N GLY A 502 9.54 -0.98 -39.79
CA GLY A 502 8.10 -0.66 -39.70
C GLY A 502 7.87 0.50 -38.75
N ILE A 503 6.80 1.28 -38.90
CA ILE A 503 6.46 2.33 -37.92
C ILE A 503 5.98 1.71 -36.60
N ASN A 504 5.69 2.56 -35.61
CA ASN A 504 5.09 2.11 -34.36
C ASN A 504 3.64 1.65 -34.61
N GLY A 505 3.22 0.58 -33.95
CA GLY A 505 1.94 -0.10 -34.23
C GLY A 505 1.94 -1.08 -35.42
N ALA A 506 2.98 -1.12 -36.25
CA ALA A 506 3.01 -2.00 -37.44
C ALA A 506 3.05 -3.53 -37.15
N GLY A 507 3.30 -3.93 -35.90
CA GLY A 507 3.29 -5.34 -35.45
C GLY A 507 4.64 -5.91 -34.97
N LYS A 508 5.76 -5.21 -35.23
CA LYS A 508 7.15 -5.66 -34.96
C LYS A 508 7.34 -6.40 -33.62
N THR A 509 7.07 -5.72 -32.51
CA THR A 509 7.23 -6.25 -31.14
C THR A 509 6.24 -7.39 -30.83
N THR A 510 5.06 -7.41 -31.45
CA THR A 510 4.12 -8.55 -31.35
C THR A 510 4.73 -9.80 -31.99
N THR A 511 5.36 -9.67 -33.17
CA THR A 511 6.08 -10.77 -33.81
C THR A 511 7.20 -11.31 -32.92
N PHE A 512 7.99 -10.44 -32.29
CA PHE A 512 9.00 -10.83 -31.30
C PHE A 512 8.41 -11.55 -30.07
N LYS A 513 7.28 -11.06 -29.55
CA LYS A 513 6.55 -11.70 -28.44
C LYS A 513 6.00 -13.08 -28.80
N MET A 514 5.63 -13.32 -30.06
CA MET A 514 5.27 -14.65 -30.55
C MET A 514 6.48 -15.58 -30.69
N ILE A 515 7.56 -15.13 -31.33
CA ILE A 515 8.80 -15.90 -31.51
C ILE A 515 9.36 -16.34 -30.15
N THR A 516 9.37 -15.44 -29.16
CA THR A 516 9.85 -15.74 -27.79
C THR A 516 8.84 -16.49 -26.90
N GLY A 517 7.63 -16.81 -27.40
CA GLY A 517 6.62 -17.57 -26.66
C GLY A 517 5.90 -16.82 -25.52
N ASP A 518 6.02 -15.48 -25.45
CA ASP A 518 5.35 -14.60 -24.49
C ASP A 518 3.89 -14.32 -24.85
N VAL A 519 3.59 -14.32 -26.15
CA VAL A 519 2.24 -14.22 -26.69
C VAL A 519 2.03 -15.40 -27.61
N HIS A 520 1.19 -16.37 -27.21
CA HIS A 520 0.86 -17.48 -28.10
C HIS A 520 0.26 -16.94 -29.42
N PRO A 521 0.69 -17.42 -30.61
CA PRO A 521 0.04 -17.04 -31.87
C PRO A 521 -1.45 -17.42 -31.86
N THR A 522 -2.27 -16.70 -32.62
CA THR A 522 -3.67 -17.09 -32.85
C THR A 522 -3.75 -18.17 -33.95
N SER A 523 -2.83 -18.13 -34.91
CA SER A 523 -2.61 -19.18 -35.92
C SER A 523 -1.17 -19.11 -36.43
N GLY A 524 -0.71 -20.20 -37.04
CA GLY A 524 0.68 -20.37 -37.48
C GLY A 524 1.64 -20.75 -36.36
N ASP A 525 2.83 -21.21 -36.79
CA ASP A 525 3.87 -21.79 -35.95
C ASP A 525 5.20 -21.06 -36.09
N CYS A 526 6.06 -21.20 -35.08
CA CYS A 526 7.42 -20.70 -35.14
C CYS A 526 8.42 -21.74 -34.60
N LEU A 527 9.33 -22.16 -35.47
CA LEU A 527 10.21 -23.31 -35.28
C LEU A 527 11.68 -22.87 -35.25
N LEU A 528 12.46 -23.44 -34.33
CA LEU A 528 13.90 -23.30 -34.19
C LEU A 528 14.54 -24.68 -34.39
N TYR A 529 15.32 -24.85 -35.46
CA TYR A 529 15.80 -26.17 -35.91
C TYR A 529 14.65 -27.20 -36.01
N GLU A 530 13.60 -26.85 -36.75
CA GLU A 530 12.35 -27.62 -36.95
C GLU A 530 11.52 -27.92 -35.67
N LYS A 531 12.06 -27.69 -34.47
CA LYS A 531 11.38 -27.87 -33.19
C LYS A 531 10.66 -26.60 -32.74
N GLN A 532 9.56 -26.77 -32.01
CA GLN A 532 8.88 -25.66 -31.33
C GLN A 532 9.85 -24.95 -30.37
N ILE A 533 9.89 -23.61 -30.43
CA ILE A 533 10.89 -22.79 -29.71
C ILE A 533 10.90 -23.07 -28.19
N ARG A 534 9.72 -23.24 -27.57
CA ARG A 534 9.55 -23.56 -26.15
C ARG A 534 10.17 -24.92 -25.75
N ASN A 535 10.32 -25.85 -26.69
CA ASN A 535 10.96 -27.15 -26.45
C ASN A 535 12.46 -27.04 -26.68
N GLN A 536 12.89 -26.42 -27.78
CA GLN A 536 14.32 -26.28 -28.09
C GLN A 536 15.08 -25.49 -27.01
N ALA A 537 14.49 -24.42 -26.45
CA ALA A 537 15.08 -23.67 -25.34
C ALA A 537 15.16 -24.47 -24.00
N ARG A 538 14.36 -25.54 -23.84
CA ARG A 538 14.40 -26.44 -22.68
C ARG A 538 15.40 -27.58 -22.84
N GLU A 539 15.58 -28.05 -24.07
CA GLU A 539 16.57 -29.09 -24.43
C GLU A 539 17.98 -28.50 -24.50
N HIS A 540 18.10 -27.28 -25.03
CA HIS A 540 19.37 -26.58 -25.26
C HIS A 540 19.35 -25.17 -24.63
N PRO A 541 19.50 -25.06 -23.29
CA PRO A 541 19.67 -23.79 -22.59
C PRO A 541 20.71 -22.88 -23.27
N GLY A 542 20.37 -21.62 -23.48
CA GLY A 542 21.24 -20.67 -24.17
C GLY A 542 21.35 -20.82 -25.69
N SER A 543 20.51 -21.64 -26.35
CA SER A 543 20.43 -21.62 -27.82
C SER A 543 19.83 -20.32 -28.39
N ILE A 544 19.14 -19.53 -27.55
CA ILE A 544 18.48 -18.27 -27.90
C ILE A 544 18.96 -17.17 -26.95
N GLY A 545 19.34 -16.03 -27.52
CA GLY A 545 19.54 -14.77 -26.78
C GLY A 545 18.44 -13.77 -27.12
N TYR A 546 17.98 -12.99 -26.14
CA TYR A 546 16.94 -11.96 -26.35
C TYR A 546 17.26 -10.65 -25.63
N CYS A 547 17.25 -9.56 -26.40
CA CYS A 547 17.21 -8.19 -25.90
C CYS A 547 15.80 -7.62 -26.12
N PRO A 548 14.94 -7.52 -25.09
CA PRO A 548 13.64 -6.87 -25.17
C PRO A 548 13.76 -5.34 -25.37
N GLN A 549 12.66 -4.70 -25.81
CA GLN A 549 12.62 -3.24 -26.06
C GLN A 549 12.93 -2.41 -24.80
N PHE A 550 12.50 -2.89 -23.62
CA PHE A 550 12.88 -2.33 -22.32
C PHE A 550 14.05 -3.11 -21.71
N ASP A 551 14.80 -2.51 -20.80
CA ASP A 551 16.00 -3.12 -20.19
C ASP A 551 15.62 -4.10 -19.07
N ALA A 552 15.39 -5.36 -19.44
CA ALA A 552 14.98 -6.47 -18.57
C ALA A 552 16.13 -7.05 -17.72
N VAL A 553 16.86 -6.21 -16.99
CA VAL A 553 17.98 -6.62 -16.11
C VAL A 553 17.86 -5.92 -14.76
N ASP A 554 18.01 -6.68 -13.66
CA ASP A 554 17.81 -6.13 -12.32
C ASP A 554 18.74 -4.94 -12.03
N GLY A 555 18.14 -3.78 -11.79
CA GLY A 555 18.85 -2.56 -11.40
C GLY A 555 19.60 -2.64 -10.07
N TYR A 556 19.30 -3.60 -9.18
CA TYR A 556 19.99 -3.77 -7.89
C TYR A 556 21.35 -4.49 -8.02
N LEU A 557 21.52 -5.36 -9.01
CA LEU A 557 22.78 -6.07 -9.24
C LEU A 557 23.85 -5.14 -9.84
N THR A 558 25.13 -5.51 -9.69
CA THR A 558 26.17 -4.98 -10.57
C THR A 558 26.15 -5.67 -11.94
N SER A 559 26.71 -5.04 -12.97
CA SER A 559 26.74 -5.66 -14.31
C SER A 559 27.57 -6.95 -14.39
N ARG A 560 28.57 -7.12 -13.51
CA ARG A 560 29.29 -8.37 -13.34
C ARG A 560 28.41 -9.47 -12.76
N GLU A 561 27.65 -9.17 -11.70
CA GLU A 561 26.75 -10.13 -11.06
C GLU A 561 25.58 -10.53 -11.96
N ALA A 562 25.00 -9.58 -12.70
CA ALA A 562 23.95 -9.87 -13.67
C ALA A 562 24.43 -10.82 -14.78
N LEU A 563 25.58 -10.55 -15.39
CA LEU A 563 26.18 -11.46 -16.39
C LEU A 563 26.55 -12.82 -15.77
N MET A 564 27.06 -12.85 -14.53
CA MET A 564 27.35 -14.09 -13.82
C MET A 564 26.09 -14.89 -13.46
N CYS A 565 24.97 -14.22 -13.19
CA CYS A 565 23.67 -14.84 -12.97
C CYS A 565 23.17 -15.51 -14.27
N TYR A 566 23.11 -14.77 -15.38
CA TYR A 566 22.70 -15.35 -16.67
C TYR A 566 23.66 -16.45 -17.16
N ALA A 567 24.97 -16.35 -16.91
CA ALA A 567 25.93 -17.43 -17.19
C ALA A 567 25.67 -18.71 -16.35
N LYS A 568 25.20 -18.57 -15.10
CA LYS A 568 24.74 -19.70 -14.28
C LYS A 568 23.44 -20.31 -14.81
N LEU A 569 22.46 -19.47 -15.18
CA LEU A 569 21.16 -19.92 -15.70
C LEU A 569 21.27 -20.66 -17.04
N ILE A 570 22.14 -20.20 -17.93
CA ILE A 570 22.46 -20.86 -19.21
C ILE A 570 23.25 -22.18 -19.00
N GLY A 571 23.87 -22.37 -17.83
CA GLY A 571 24.64 -23.57 -17.52
C GLY A 571 26.10 -23.55 -18.02
N ILE A 572 26.64 -22.38 -18.39
CA ILE A 572 28.02 -22.21 -18.86
C ILE A 572 29.00 -22.76 -17.80
N THR A 573 30.05 -23.47 -18.22
CA THR A 573 31.08 -24.03 -17.31
C THR A 573 32.10 -22.97 -16.91
N ASP A 574 32.85 -22.40 -17.86
CA ASP A 574 33.82 -21.32 -17.61
C ASP A 574 33.12 -19.95 -17.60
N ARG A 575 32.38 -19.72 -16.51
CA ARG A 575 31.52 -18.54 -16.35
C ARG A 575 32.35 -17.27 -16.26
N GLU A 576 33.43 -17.27 -15.50
CA GLU A 576 34.22 -16.06 -15.25
C GLU A 576 34.98 -15.59 -16.49
N HIS A 577 35.56 -16.51 -17.27
CA HIS A 577 36.18 -16.14 -18.54
C HIS A 577 35.15 -15.57 -19.51
N VAL A 578 33.99 -16.23 -19.68
CA VAL A 578 32.94 -15.76 -20.60
C VAL A 578 32.34 -14.42 -20.16
N VAL A 579 32.17 -14.17 -18.86
CA VAL A 579 31.73 -12.87 -18.33
C VAL A 579 32.79 -11.78 -18.57
N ASN A 580 34.06 -12.05 -18.28
CA ASN A 580 35.15 -11.09 -18.53
C ASN A 580 35.35 -10.81 -20.03
N LEU A 581 35.27 -11.82 -20.90
CA LEU A 581 35.26 -11.64 -22.35
C LEU A 581 34.07 -10.78 -22.82
N THR A 582 32.90 -10.94 -22.21
CA THR A 582 31.70 -10.16 -22.55
C THR A 582 31.85 -8.70 -22.11
N LEU A 583 32.34 -8.46 -20.89
CA LEU A 583 32.68 -7.11 -20.40
C LEU A 583 33.72 -6.41 -21.29
N ARG A 584 34.70 -7.15 -21.83
CA ARG A 584 35.66 -6.66 -22.85
C ARG A 584 35.00 -6.33 -24.18
N LYS A 585 34.24 -7.28 -24.76
CA LYS A 585 33.54 -7.10 -26.05
C LYS A 585 32.67 -5.84 -26.09
N PHE A 586 32.02 -5.49 -24.97
CA PHE A 586 31.15 -4.32 -24.88
C PHE A 586 31.80 -3.07 -24.26
N HIS A 587 33.11 -3.09 -23.95
CA HIS A 587 33.83 -2.01 -23.25
C HIS A 587 33.08 -1.56 -21.98
N MET A 588 33.01 -2.45 -21.00
CA MET A 588 32.31 -2.24 -19.71
C MET A 588 33.16 -2.59 -18.49
N GLU A 589 34.42 -3.03 -18.64
CA GLU A 589 35.30 -3.43 -17.52
C GLU A 589 35.44 -2.36 -16.43
N SER A 590 35.62 -1.10 -16.80
CA SER A 590 35.76 0.04 -15.88
C SER A 590 34.49 0.37 -15.06
N TYR A 591 33.34 -0.17 -15.47
CA TYR A 591 32.06 0.01 -14.78
C TYR A 591 31.53 -1.31 -14.18
N ALA A 592 32.17 -2.44 -14.45
CA ALA A 592 31.65 -3.79 -14.23
C ALA A 592 31.01 -4.01 -12.84
N ASN A 593 31.67 -3.48 -11.81
CA ASN A 593 31.31 -3.65 -10.40
C ASN A 593 30.42 -2.49 -9.85
N ARG A 594 29.83 -1.64 -10.72
CA ARG A 594 28.83 -0.64 -10.34
C ARG A 594 27.42 -1.20 -10.47
N VAL A 595 26.53 -0.79 -9.57
CA VAL A 595 25.11 -1.16 -9.54
C VAL A 595 24.38 -0.60 -10.76
N ILE A 596 23.59 -1.44 -11.45
CA ILE A 596 22.99 -1.14 -12.76
C ILE A 596 22.02 0.04 -12.72
N ARG A 597 21.37 0.33 -11.59
CA ARG A 597 20.54 1.54 -11.39
C ARG A 597 21.33 2.86 -11.54
N THR A 598 22.66 2.82 -11.46
CA THR A 598 23.53 4.01 -11.68
C THR A 598 23.93 4.24 -13.14
N TYR A 599 23.56 3.34 -14.05
CA TYR A 599 23.89 3.43 -15.48
C TYR A 599 22.94 4.35 -16.25
N SER A 600 23.49 5.07 -17.24
CA SER A 600 22.69 5.78 -18.23
C SER A 600 21.82 4.82 -19.06
N GLY A 601 20.78 5.35 -19.74
CA GLY A 601 19.92 4.55 -20.62
C GLY A 601 20.73 3.72 -21.64
N GLY A 602 21.60 4.36 -22.41
CA GLY A 602 22.48 3.66 -23.36
C GLY A 602 23.41 2.61 -22.74
N MET A 603 23.85 2.78 -21.47
CA MET A 603 24.66 1.77 -20.77
C MET A 603 23.83 0.57 -20.31
N ARG A 604 22.59 0.76 -19.84
CA ARG A 604 21.66 -0.33 -19.52
C ARG A 604 21.24 -1.08 -20.77
N ARG A 605 20.91 -0.37 -21.85
CA ARG A 605 20.66 -0.91 -23.19
C ARG A 605 21.83 -1.76 -23.69
N LYS A 606 23.07 -1.27 -23.52
CA LYS A 606 24.29 -2.00 -23.90
C LYS A 606 24.48 -3.28 -23.08
N LEU A 607 24.14 -3.26 -21.78
CA LEU A 607 24.14 -4.46 -20.95
C LEU A 607 23.07 -5.48 -21.36
N SER A 608 21.86 -5.02 -21.73
CA SER A 608 20.78 -5.88 -22.24
C SER A 608 21.22 -6.65 -23.50
N VAL A 609 21.87 -5.95 -24.46
CA VAL A 609 22.47 -6.60 -25.64
C VAL A 609 23.64 -7.52 -25.26
N ALA A 610 24.43 -7.19 -24.23
CA ALA A 610 25.51 -8.04 -23.75
C ALA A 610 25.01 -9.35 -23.11
N VAL A 611 23.91 -9.31 -22.36
CA VAL A 611 23.20 -10.50 -21.87
C VAL A 611 22.65 -11.32 -23.04
N ALA A 612 22.04 -10.68 -24.04
CA ALA A 612 21.52 -11.34 -25.24
C ALA A 612 22.60 -11.98 -26.15
N MET A 613 23.89 -11.69 -25.94
CA MET A 613 25.01 -12.32 -26.65
C MET A 613 25.86 -13.25 -25.76
N LEU A 614 25.47 -13.43 -24.49
CA LEU A 614 26.18 -14.26 -23.53
C LEU A 614 26.06 -15.74 -23.90
N GLY A 615 27.17 -16.48 -23.87
CA GLY A 615 27.21 -17.90 -24.26
C GLY A 615 27.23 -18.17 -25.78
N GLN A 616 27.19 -17.13 -26.64
CA GLN A 616 27.13 -17.27 -28.11
C GLN A 616 25.93 -18.12 -28.62
N PRO A 617 24.68 -17.73 -28.29
CA PRO A 617 23.46 -18.39 -28.78
C PRO A 617 23.41 -18.46 -30.32
N ASP A 618 22.71 -19.48 -30.84
CA ASP A 618 22.54 -19.70 -32.28
C ASP A 618 21.55 -18.72 -32.93
N LEU A 619 20.52 -18.31 -32.18
CA LEU A 619 19.56 -17.28 -32.57
C LEU A 619 19.66 -16.08 -31.60
N ILE A 620 19.99 -14.91 -32.12
CA ILE A 620 20.02 -13.65 -31.36
C ILE A 620 18.84 -12.78 -31.78
N LEU A 621 17.97 -12.45 -30.82
CA LEU A 621 16.77 -11.65 -30.99
C LEU A 621 16.98 -10.26 -30.38
N LEU A 622 16.96 -9.19 -31.19
CA LEU A 622 17.22 -7.81 -30.76
C LEU A 622 16.04 -6.88 -31.08
N ASP A 623 15.19 -6.55 -30.10
CA ASP A 623 14.09 -5.60 -30.29
C ASP A 623 14.58 -4.18 -29.96
N GLU A 624 14.89 -3.37 -30.97
CA GLU A 624 15.50 -2.02 -30.89
C GLU A 624 16.80 -1.96 -30.05
N PRO A 625 17.90 -2.60 -30.50
CA PRO A 625 19.11 -2.78 -29.68
C PRO A 625 19.91 -1.50 -29.38
N THR A 626 19.83 -0.47 -30.22
CA THR A 626 20.64 0.76 -30.07
C THR A 626 19.80 2.03 -29.84
N ASN A 627 18.52 1.88 -29.55
CA ASN A 627 17.65 2.98 -29.13
C ASN A 627 18.20 3.64 -27.85
N GLY A 628 18.21 4.98 -27.79
CA GLY A 628 18.78 5.74 -26.67
C GLY A 628 20.30 5.69 -26.52
N MET A 629 21.06 5.18 -27.50
CA MET A 629 22.54 5.16 -27.46
C MET A 629 23.19 6.35 -28.18
N ASP A 630 24.28 6.84 -27.58
CA ASP A 630 25.26 7.68 -28.26
C ASP A 630 25.91 6.94 -29.46
N PRO A 631 26.50 7.67 -30.42
CA PRO A 631 27.15 7.06 -31.59
C PRO A 631 28.32 6.12 -31.27
N GLY A 632 28.98 6.26 -30.11
CA GLY A 632 30.11 5.42 -29.69
C GLY A 632 29.64 4.03 -29.23
N ASN A 633 28.75 3.98 -28.25
CA ASN A 633 28.18 2.72 -27.76
C ASN A 633 27.38 1.99 -28.85
N ARG A 634 26.68 2.71 -29.74
CA ARG A 634 26.01 2.14 -30.91
C ARG A 634 27.01 1.44 -31.86
N ARG A 635 28.15 2.06 -32.18
CA ARG A 635 29.23 1.43 -32.98
C ARG A 635 29.80 0.18 -32.30
N ILE A 636 29.94 0.16 -30.97
CA ILE A 636 30.38 -1.02 -30.22
C ILE A 636 29.38 -2.17 -30.38
N VAL A 637 28.08 -1.91 -30.24
CA VAL A 637 27.01 -2.90 -30.46
C VAL A 637 27.03 -3.41 -31.90
N TRP A 638 27.07 -2.52 -32.90
CA TRP A 638 27.14 -2.89 -34.31
C TRP A 638 28.33 -3.78 -34.63
N ASN A 639 29.52 -3.45 -34.12
CA ASN A 639 30.72 -4.27 -34.29
C ASN A 639 30.57 -5.68 -33.70
N ASN A 640 29.82 -5.84 -32.60
CA ASN A 640 29.56 -7.16 -32.02
C ASN A 640 28.46 -7.93 -32.78
N ILE A 641 27.44 -7.26 -33.31
CA ILE A 641 26.45 -7.87 -34.22
C ILE A 641 27.15 -8.39 -35.49
N ILE A 642 28.04 -7.59 -36.09
CA ILE A 642 28.82 -7.98 -37.29
C ILE A 642 29.76 -9.15 -36.97
N LYS A 643 30.38 -9.19 -35.79
CA LYS A 643 31.19 -10.35 -35.34
C LYS A 643 30.35 -11.60 -35.14
N ALA A 644 29.18 -11.51 -34.50
CA ALA A 644 28.28 -12.64 -34.31
C ALA A 644 27.76 -13.20 -35.65
N LYS A 645 27.40 -12.32 -36.59
CA LYS A 645 27.06 -12.69 -37.97
C LYS A 645 28.20 -13.46 -38.67
N LYS A 646 29.45 -13.05 -38.46
CA LYS A 646 30.66 -13.75 -38.96
C LYS A 646 31.02 -15.04 -38.18
N GLN A 647 30.24 -15.40 -37.16
CA GLN A 647 30.34 -16.66 -36.41
C GLN A 647 29.12 -17.55 -36.68
N ASP A 648 28.54 -17.43 -37.89
CA ASP A 648 27.40 -18.17 -38.42
C ASP A 648 26.10 -18.09 -37.60
N LYS A 649 26.00 -17.15 -36.65
CA LYS A 649 24.82 -16.95 -35.82
C LYS A 649 23.70 -16.26 -36.61
N ALA A 650 22.47 -16.76 -36.45
CA ALA A 650 21.27 -16.12 -36.99
C ALA A 650 20.87 -14.95 -36.09
N ILE A 651 20.56 -13.81 -36.69
CA ILE A 651 20.20 -12.59 -35.96
C ILE A 651 18.90 -12.04 -36.52
N LEU A 652 17.93 -11.77 -35.65
CA LEU A 652 16.71 -11.03 -35.97
C LEU A 652 16.74 -9.71 -35.20
N LEU A 653 16.67 -8.58 -35.90
CA LEU A 653 16.58 -7.26 -35.25
C LEU A 653 15.35 -6.48 -35.70
N THR A 654 14.75 -5.72 -34.79
CA THR A 654 13.93 -4.56 -35.14
C THR A 654 14.77 -3.30 -35.04
N SER A 655 14.49 -2.33 -35.91
CA SER A 655 14.97 -0.97 -35.73
C SER A 655 14.01 0.03 -36.39
N HIS A 656 13.99 1.24 -35.86
CA HIS A 656 13.45 2.42 -36.54
C HIS A 656 14.54 3.20 -37.30
N SER A 657 15.82 2.81 -37.17
CA SER A 657 16.95 3.46 -37.82
C SER A 657 17.31 2.74 -39.12
N MET A 658 17.04 3.37 -40.27
CA MET A 658 17.31 2.75 -41.57
C MET A 658 18.81 2.58 -41.82
N THR A 659 19.66 3.43 -41.26
CA THR A 659 21.13 3.29 -41.34
C THR A 659 21.65 2.12 -40.50
N GLU A 660 20.97 1.74 -39.43
CA GLU A 660 21.26 0.48 -38.71
C GLU A 660 20.91 -0.74 -39.58
N CYS A 661 19.72 -0.74 -40.18
CA CYS A 661 19.30 -1.81 -41.08
C CYS A 661 20.20 -1.94 -42.32
N ASP A 662 20.60 -0.83 -42.94
CA ASP A 662 21.43 -0.80 -44.15
C ASP A 662 22.87 -1.32 -43.92
N VAL A 663 23.40 -1.18 -42.70
CA VAL A 663 24.75 -1.64 -42.31
C VAL A 663 24.74 -3.07 -41.74
N LEU A 664 23.71 -3.44 -40.97
CA LEU A 664 23.69 -4.73 -40.26
C LEU A 664 22.94 -5.83 -41.00
N CYS A 665 21.86 -5.51 -41.72
CA CYS A 665 20.95 -6.50 -42.26
C CYS A 665 21.43 -7.07 -43.60
N SER A 666 21.20 -8.37 -43.77
CA SER A 666 21.54 -9.12 -44.98
C SER A 666 20.31 -9.19 -45.90
N ARG A 667 19.16 -9.45 -45.28
CA ARG A 667 17.81 -9.30 -45.82
C ARG A 667 16.99 -8.50 -44.80
N LEU A 668 15.98 -7.78 -45.24
CA LEU A 668 15.02 -7.08 -44.38
C LEU A 668 13.62 -7.12 -45.00
N ALA A 669 12.61 -6.94 -44.16
CA ALA A 669 11.22 -6.74 -44.58
C ALA A 669 10.69 -5.41 -44.04
N ILE A 670 9.86 -4.74 -44.85
CA ILE A 670 9.10 -3.57 -44.39
C ILE A 670 7.68 -4.03 -44.04
N MET A 671 7.35 -3.86 -42.77
CA MET A 671 6.10 -4.28 -42.14
C MET A 671 5.12 -3.11 -42.03
N VAL A 672 3.90 -3.30 -42.50
CA VAL A 672 2.79 -2.33 -42.49
C VAL A 672 1.52 -3.08 -42.10
N ASN A 673 0.77 -2.57 -41.12
CA ASN A 673 -0.51 -3.13 -40.65
C ASN A 673 -0.51 -4.67 -40.46
N GLY A 674 0.51 -5.21 -39.77
CA GLY A 674 0.61 -6.63 -39.46
C GLY A 674 1.25 -7.52 -40.53
N GLN A 675 1.41 -7.03 -41.76
CA GLN A 675 1.93 -7.79 -42.91
C GLN A 675 3.30 -7.28 -43.39
N PHE A 676 4.02 -8.09 -44.16
CA PHE A 676 5.14 -7.62 -44.99
C PHE A 676 4.64 -7.10 -46.34
N LYS A 677 5.00 -5.86 -46.70
CA LYS A 677 4.66 -5.26 -48.00
C LYS A 677 5.85 -5.20 -48.98
N CYS A 678 7.08 -5.40 -48.50
CA CYS A 678 8.25 -5.74 -49.33
C CYS A 678 9.32 -6.48 -48.51
N PHE A 679 10.20 -7.21 -49.21
CA PHE A 679 11.17 -8.14 -48.62
C PHE A 679 12.39 -8.27 -49.54
N GLY A 680 13.62 -8.28 -49.00
CA GLY A 680 14.84 -8.46 -49.80
C GLY A 680 16.10 -7.89 -49.16
N THR A 681 17.21 -7.79 -49.90
CA THR A 681 18.43 -7.11 -49.42
C THR A 681 18.22 -5.58 -49.39
N PRO A 682 18.95 -4.81 -48.55
CA PRO A 682 18.82 -3.35 -48.53
C PRO A 682 19.01 -2.73 -49.93
N GLN A 683 19.99 -3.23 -50.69
CA GLN A 683 20.31 -2.75 -52.03
C GLN A 683 19.24 -3.13 -53.07
N HIS A 684 18.67 -4.34 -52.97
CA HIS A 684 17.53 -4.76 -53.81
C HIS A 684 16.31 -3.87 -53.58
N LEU A 685 15.99 -3.55 -52.32
CA LEU A 685 14.84 -2.68 -52.01
C LEU A 685 15.02 -1.24 -52.51
N LYS A 686 16.23 -0.67 -52.41
CA LYS A 686 16.56 0.63 -53.05
C LYS A 686 16.44 0.54 -54.58
N HIS A 687 16.91 -0.56 -55.19
CA HIS A 687 16.85 -0.77 -56.64
C HIS A 687 15.42 -1.00 -57.15
N ARG A 688 14.56 -1.70 -56.41
CA ARG A 688 13.18 -2.00 -56.80
C ARG A 688 12.18 -0.89 -56.48
N PHE A 689 12.20 -0.34 -55.26
CA PHE A 689 11.15 0.55 -54.76
C PHE A 689 11.53 2.04 -54.67
N GLY A 690 12.83 2.37 -54.73
CA GLY A 690 13.29 3.76 -54.79
C GLY A 690 12.86 4.45 -56.10
N THR A 691 12.71 5.78 -56.08
CA THR A 691 12.31 6.58 -57.26
C THR A 691 13.43 6.68 -58.29
N GLY A 692 14.68 6.79 -57.83
CA GLY A 692 15.84 6.95 -58.69
C GLY A 692 17.03 7.54 -57.95
N TYR A 693 17.64 8.57 -58.52
CA TYR A 693 18.88 9.18 -58.02
C TYR A 693 18.63 10.60 -57.53
N TYR A 694 19.17 10.93 -56.36
CA TYR A 694 19.21 12.29 -55.82
C TYR A 694 20.51 12.96 -56.24
N LEU A 695 20.39 13.95 -57.13
CA LEU A 695 21.45 14.86 -57.51
C LEU A 695 21.45 16.06 -56.55
N LYS A 696 22.45 16.15 -55.68
CA LYS A 696 22.73 17.32 -54.86
C LYS A 696 23.77 18.17 -55.57
N LEU A 697 23.47 19.43 -55.83
CA LEU A 697 24.34 20.42 -56.47
C LEU A 697 24.65 21.54 -55.48
N ARG A 698 25.89 22.02 -55.49
CA ARG A 698 26.31 23.25 -54.82
C ARG A 698 26.85 24.22 -55.85
N LEU A 699 26.15 25.32 -56.03
CA LEU A 699 26.51 26.40 -56.93
C LEU A 699 27.36 27.45 -56.22
N GLU A 700 28.03 28.28 -57.01
CA GLU A 700 28.82 29.42 -56.53
C GLU A 700 27.92 30.57 -56.06
N ASP A 701 27.02 31.06 -56.94
CA ASP A 701 26.11 32.18 -56.66
C ASP A 701 24.63 31.80 -56.79
N GLU A 702 23.75 32.55 -56.11
CA GLU A 702 22.30 32.36 -56.25
C GLU A 702 21.75 32.71 -57.64
N THR A 703 22.44 33.57 -58.39
CA THR A 703 22.12 33.87 -59.80
C THR A 703 22.24 32.64 -60.71
N SER A 704 23.14 31.72 -60.35
CA SER A 704 23.36 30.48 -61.12
C SER A 704 22.25 29.45 -60.91
N ILE A 705 21.39 29.63 -59.90
CA ILE A 705 20.28 28.70 -59.59
C ILE A 705 19.30 28.59 -60.75
N GLN A 706 18.91 29.71 -61.37
CA GLN A 706 17.95 29.69 -62.47
C GLN A 706 18.57 29.00 -63.71
N ILE A 707 19.79 29.38 -64.07
CA ILE A 707 20.54 28.81 -65.19
C ILE A 707 20.71 27.29 -65.02
N ALA A 708 21.11 26.84 -63.83
CA ALA A 708 21.23 25.41 -63.53
C ALA A 708 19.86 24.70 -63.61
N SER A 709 18.80 25.28 -63.05
CA SER A 709 17.46 24.67 -63.09
C SER A 709 16.92 24.54 -64.51
N ASP A 710 17.06 25.58 -65.33
CA ASP A 710 16.57 25.59 -66.71
C ASP A 710 17.32 24.54 -67.56
N ILE A 711 18.66 24.46 -67.42
CA ILE A 711 19.50 23.47 -68.11
C ILE A 711 19.18 22.03 -67.66
N ILE A 712 18.98 21.81 -66.35
CA ILE A 712 18.61 20.50 -65.80
C ILE A 712 17.24 20.07 -66.31
N GLN A 713 16.24 20.96 -66.28
CA GLN A 713 14.88 20.65 -66.69
C GLN A 713 14.74 20.48 -68.22
N GLN A 714 15.62 21.10 -69.02
CA GLN A 714 15.72 20.89 -70.46
C GLN A 714 16.27 19.49 -70.82
N TYR A 715 17.24 18.96 -70.06
CA TYR A 715 17.90 17.68 -70.35
C TYR A 715 17.30 16.48 -69.59
N LEU A 716 16.72 16.74 -68.43
CA LEU A 716 16.07 15.77 -67.53
C LEU A 716 14.66 16.26 -67.18
N PRO A 717 13.70 16.26 -68.14
CA PRO A 717 12.32 16.70 -67.89
C PRO A 717 11.59 15.82 -66.85
N ASP A 718 12.05 14.58 -66.68
CA ASP A 718 11.62 13.63 -65.63
C ASP A 718 12.11 14.00 -64.22
N SER A 719 12.92 15.05 -64.04
CA SER A 719 13.52 15.41 -62.75
C SER A 719 12.68 16.42 -61.97
N HIS A 720 12.56 16.20 -60.65
CA HIS A 720 11.81 17.08 -59.75
C HIS A 720 12.76 17.65 -58.69
N MET A 721 12.84 18.98 -58.58
CA MET A 721 13.57 19.62 -57.48
C MET A 721 12.85 19.31 -56.16
N THR A 722 13.52 18.66 -55.21
CA THR A 722 12.95 18.27 -53.92
C THR A 722 13.34 19.22 -52.79
N GLU A 723 14.50 19.89 -52.89
CA GLU A 723 14.99 20.79 -51.84
C GLU A 723 15.82 21.94 -52.44
N ARG A 724 15.72 23.14 -51.84
CA ARG A 724 16.53 24.32 -52.18
C ARG A 724 16.91 25.05 -50.89
N HIS A 725 18.21 25.18 -50.63
CA HIS A 725 18.76 25.91 -49.48
C HIS A 725 19.95 26.77 -49.90
N GLY A 726 19.69 28.07 -50.15
CA GLY A 726 20.68 28.98 -50.71
C GLY A 726 21.19 28.47 -52.06
N THR A 727 22.51 28.42 -52.24
CA THR A 727 23.17 27.87 -53.44
C THR A 727 23.19 26.33 -53.51
N ARG A 728 22.49 25.62 -52.62
CA ARG A 728 22.31 24.15 -52.71
C ARG A 728 20.95 23.81 -53.30
N LEU A 729 20.96 22.95 -54.32
CA LEU A 729 19.79 22.39 -54.98
C LEU A 729 19.80 20.87 -54.90
N GLU A 730 18.64 20.25 -54.77
CA GLU A 730 18.49 18.80 -54.81
C GLU A 730 17.38 18.37 -55.76
N TYR A 731 17.72 17.49 -56.71
CA TYR A 731 16.81 16.97 -57.73
C TYR A 731 16.68 15.44 -57.62
N ASN A 732 15.45 14.95 -57.59
CA ASN A 732 15.12 13.52 -57.72
C ASN A 732 14.94 13.19 -59.21
N ILE A 733 15.82 12.35 -59.75
CA ILE A 733 15.87 11.96 -61.17
C ILE A 733 15.39 10.51 -61.29
N ASN A 734 14.35 10.27 -62.10
CA ASN A 734 13.83 8.92 -62.34
C ASN A 734 14.86 7.97 -62.97
N LYS A 735 14.62 6.66 -62.81
CA LYS A 735 15.48 5.57 -63.34
C LYS A 735 15.51 5.47 -64.87
N SER A 736 14.83 6.36 -65.60
CA SER A 736 14.83 6.50 -67.05
C SER A 736 16.25 6.72 -67.63
N HIS A 737 17.17 7.29 -66.85
CA HIS A 737 18.52 7.64 -67.28
C HIS A 737 19.61 6.82 -66.55
N SER A 738 20.63 6.39 -67.30
CA SER A 738 21.84 5.78 -66.73
C SER A 738 22.65 6.79 -65.93
N LEU A 739 23.19 6.37 -64.78
CA LEU A 739 24.16 7.13 -63.97
C LEU A 739 25.27 7.76 -64.83
N SER A 740 25.85 7.00 -65.76
CA SER A 740 26.93 7.47 -66.63
C SER A 740 26.52 8.66 -67.53
N LYS A 741 25.26 8.72 -67.96
CA LYS A 741 24.73 9.86 -68.74
C LYS A 741 24.52 11.09 -67.86
N ILE A 742 24.04 10.90 -66.63
CA ILE A 742 23.82 11.99 -65.66
C ILE A 742 25.17 12.60 -65.26
N PHE A 743 26.17 11.78 -64.90
CA PHE A 743 27.54 12.24 -64.60
C PHE A 743 28.17 12.98 -65.79
N GLY A 744 28.09 12.42 -67.01
CA GLY A 744 28.64 13.04 -68.22
C GLY A 744 28.02 14.42 -68.51
N PHE A 745 26.70 14.54 -68.40
CA PHE A 745 25.98 15.79 -68.55
C PHE A 745 26.42 16.87 -67.55
N ILE A 746 26.55 16.51 -66.27
CA ILE A 746 26.94 17.46 -65.22
C ILE A 746 28.38 17.96 -65.45
N GLU A 747 29.34 17.08 -65.75
CA GLU A 747 30.72 17.51 -66.03
C GLU A 747 30.82 18.35 -67.31
N THR A 748 30.08 18.02 -68.38
CA THR A 748 30.06 18.82 -69.62
C THR A 748 29.52 20.24 -69.38
N ASN A 749 28.52 20.41 -68.53
CA ASN A 749 27.87 21.71 -68.27
C ASN A 749 28.33 22.39 -66.97
N LYS A 750 29.34 21.85 -66.28
CA LYS A 750 29.80 22.31 -64.95
C LYS A 750 30.19 23.78 -64.90
N THR A 751 30.86 24.23 -65.96
CA THR A 751 31.31 25.62 -66.17
C THR A 751 30.21 26.56 -66.66
N LEU A 752 29.12 26.02 -67.22
CA LEU A 752 27.93 26.80 -67.62
C LEU A 752 26.96 26.99 -66.46
N MET A 753 26.98 26.09 -65.47
CA MET A 753 26.11 26.10 -64.30
C MET A 753 26.79 26.62 -63.01
N ASN A 754 28.08 27.00 -63.07
CA ASN A 754 28.91 27.41 -61.92
C ASN A 754 28.80 26.45 -60.71
N VAL A 755 28.98 25.14 -60.97
CA VAL A 755 28.89 24.09 -59.95
C VAL A 755 30.24 23.91 -59.26
N ILE A 756 30.32 24.30 -57.99
CA ILE A 756 31.49 24.05 -57.11
C ILE A 756 31.64 22.56 -56.84
N ASP A 757 30.55 21.90 -56.45
CA ASP A 757 30.53 20.53 -55.94
C ASP A 757 29.19 19.87 -56.26
N TYR A 758 29.19 18.55 -56.49
CA TYR A 758 27.98 17.78 -56.74
C TYR A 758 28.11 16.34 -56.27
N SER A 759 26.99 15.78 -55.83
CA SER A 759 26.90 14.41 -55.33
C SER A 759 25.65 13.75 -55.90
N LEU A 760 25.85 12.70 -56.69
CA LEU A 760 24.77 11.85 -57.22
C LEU A 760 24.66 10.60 -56.34
N SER A 761 23.52 10.46 -55.66
CA SER A 761 23.28 9.42 -54.66
C SER A 761 22.04 8.58 -55.01
N GLN A 762 22.00 7.31 -54.64
CA GLN A 762 20.81 6.48 -54.83
C GLN A 762 19.74 6.81 -53.77
N THR A 763 18.46 6.60 -54.11
CA THR A 763 17.36 6.62 -53.13
C THR A 763 17.74 5.87 -51.85
N THR A 764 17.66 6.53 -50.70
CA THR A 764 17.97 5.92 -49.40
C THR A 764 16.90 4.88 -49.01
N LEU A 765 17.24 3.97 -48.09
CA LEU A 765 16.27 3.03 -47.52
C LEU A 765 15.17 3.77 -46.73
N GLU A 766 15.44 4.99 -46.27
CA GLU A 766 14.49 5.88 -45.59
C GLU A 766 13.42 6.44 -46.54
N HIS A 767 13.77 6.90 -47.74
CA HIS A 767 12.77 7.30 -48.75
C HIS A 767 11.91 6.12 -49.21
N VAL A 768 12.51 4.92 -49.37
CA VAL A 768 11.77 3.69 -49.65
C VAL A 768 10.77 3.39 -48.52
N PHE A 769 11.22 3.49 -47.27
CA PHE A 769 10.37 3.29 -46.10
C PHE A 769 9.22 4.29 -46.01
N LEU A 770 9.48 5.59 -46.18
CA LEU A 770 8.47 6.65 -46.10
C LEU A 770 7.33 6.41 -47.11
N ARG A 771 7.64 5.91 -48.31
CA ARG A 771 6.66 5.53 -49.36
C ARG A 771 5.76 4.35 -48.98
N PHE A 772 6.21 3.45 -48.09
CA PHE A 772 5.37 2.39 -47.52
C PHE A 772 4.66 2.85 -46.24
N ALA A 773 5.27 3.74 -45.46
CA ALA A 773 4.71 4.28 -44.23
C ALA A 773 3.57 5.30 -44.46
N SER A 774 3.56 6.03 -45.59
CA SER A 774 2.44 6.91 -45.96
C SER A 774 1.14 6.10 -46.08
N LYS A 775 1.18 4.99 -46.83
CA LYS A 775 0.05 4.05 -47.00
C LYS A 775 -0.52 3.54 -45.67
N GLN A 776 0.29 3.50 -44.62
CA GLN A 776 -0.20 3.11 -43.30
C GLN A 776 -1.06 4.20 -42.64
N ARG A 777 -0.74 5.49 -42.87
CA ARG A 777 -1.57 6.63 -42.43
C ARG A 777 -2.85 6.69 -43.24
N ASP A 778 -2.75 6.57 -44.56
CA ASP A 778 -3.88 6.64 -45.49
C ASP A 778 -4.97 5.62 -45.11
N ASN A 779 -4.59 4.35 -44.91
CA ASN A 779 -5.50 3.31 -44.43
C ASN A 779 -6.06 3.61 -43.02
N SER A 780 -5.31 4.26 -42.13
CA SER A 780 -5.82 4.62 -40.79
C SER A 780 -6.80 5.79 -40.79
N ILE A 781 -6.80 6.63 -41.84
CA ILE A 781 -7.79 7.68 -42.06
C ILE A 781 -9.06 7.09 -42.67
N ALA A 782 -8.93 6.20 -43.67
CA ALA A 782 -10.09 5.48 -44.21
C ALA A 782 -10.84 4.68 -43.11
N ASN A 783 -10.12 3.99 -42.22
CA ASN A 783 -10.71 3.29 -41.06
C ASN A 783 -11.30 4.23 -39.98
N LEU A 784 -11.13 5.55 -40.09
CA LEU A 784 -11.84 6.55 -39.27
C LEU A 784 -13.06 7.10 -40.00
N GLU A 785 -13.01 7.25 -41.32
CA GLU A 785 -14.16 7.64 -42.15
C GLU A 785 -15.22 6.53 -42.17
N ASP A 786 -14.83 5.27 -42.35
CA ASP A 786 -15.73 4.09 -42.29
C ASP A 786 -16.48 3.97 -40.94
N VAL A 787 -15.92 4.51 -39.85
CA VAL A 787 -16.53 4.49 -38.50
C VAL A 787 -17.58 5.60 -38.32
N ILE A 788 -17.65 6.57 -39.23
CA ILE A 788 -18.59 7.71 -39.18
C ILE A 788 -19.85 7.46 -40.03
N VAL A 789 -19.86 6.43 -40.89
CA VAL A 789 -20.94 6.20 -41.87
C VAL A 789 -22.21 5.56 -41.29
N ASP A 790 -22.13 4.84 -40.16
CA ASP A 790 -23.25 4.04 -39.63
C ASP A 790 -24.27 4.82 -38.77
N ASP A 791 -24.04 6.10 -38.43
CA ASP A 791 -24.96 6.93 -37.62
C ASP A 791 -25.56 8.14 -38.40
N THR A 792 -26.61 7.86 -39.17
CA THR A 792 -27.72 8.77 -39.59
C THR A 792 -27.43 10.16 -40.18
N THR A 793 -27.83 10.32 -41.46
CA THR A 793 -28.44 11.53 -42.07
C THR A 793 -27.68 12.88 -42.09
N SER A 794 -27.11 13.18 -43.26
CA SER A 794 -27.19 14.47 -43.98
C SER A 794 -27.23 15.80 -43.19
N ILE A 795 -26.09 16.53 -43.17
CA ILE A 795 -25.96 17.98 -43.47
C ILE A 795 -24.45 18.36 -43.50
N ALA A 796 -24.10 19.52 -44.09
CA ALA A 796 -22.79 20.21 -44.01
C ALA A 796 -21.60 19.69 -44.86
N SER A 797 -21.83 19.36 -46.13
CA SER A 797 -20.75 19.11 -47.12
C SER A 797 -20.20 20.40 -47.79
N SER A 798 -19.53 21.31 -47.07
CA SER A 798 -18.84 22.46 -47.73
C SER A 798 -17.75 23.27 -46.97
N THR A 799 -17.28 22.90 -45.76
CA THR A 799 -16.49 23.88 -44.92
C THR A 799 -15.17 23.42 -44.27
N ILE A 800 -14.59 22.26 -44.64
CA ILE A 800 -13.42 21.70 -43.91
C ILE A 800 -12.08 21.78 -44.70
N GLN A 801 -12.07 22.40 -45.88
CA GLN A 801 -10.90 22.33 -46.81
C GLN A 801 -9.90 23.52 -46.74
N SER A 802 -9.94 24.37 -45.70
CA SER A 802 -9.13 25.60 -45.64
C SER A 802 -8.39 25.90 -44.32
N SER A 803 -8.65 25.15 -43.24
CA SER A 803 -8.26 25.56 -41.88
C SER A 803 -7.09 24.80 -41.24
N PHE A 804 -6.53 23.76 -41.87
CA PHE A 804 -5.55 22.86 -41.22
C PHE A 804 -4.17 22.76 -41.90
N VAL A 805 -3.81 23.72 -42.77
CA VAL A 805 -2.51 23.75 -43.48
C VAL A 805 -1.47 24.68 -42.82
N GLN A 806 -1.90 25.66 -42.01
CA GLN A 806 -0.99 26.71 -41.50
C GLN A 806 -0.25 26.40 -40.19
N THR A 807 -0.57 25.29 -39.51
CA THR A 807 -0.05 24.99 -38.16
C THR A 807 1.31 24.29 -38.13
N THR A 808 1.83 23.81 -39.26
CA THR A 808 3.10 23.04 -39.33
C THR A 808 4.33 23.83 -39.80
N GLU A 809 4.18 25.05 -40.33
CA GLU A 809 5.35 25.85 -40.80
C GLU A 809 5.98 26.75 -39.72
N LYS A 810 5.24 27.12 -38.66
CA LYS A 810 5.72 28.07 -37.64
C LYS A 810 6.55 27.45 -36.51
N ALA A 811 6.81 26.13 -36.53
CA ALA A 811 7.59 25.45 -35.49
C ALA A 811 9.12 25.46 -35.74
N ASN A 812 9.58 25.56 -36.99
CA ASN A 812 10.99 25.33 -37.34
C ASN A 812 11.90 26.57 -37.31
N ASN A 813 11.36 27.78 -37.21
CA ASN A 813 12.13 29.03 -37.32
C ASN A 813 12.65 29.62 -36.00
N THR A 814 12.59 28.87 -34.89
CA THR A 814 12.94 29.38 -33.54
C THR A 814 14.02 28.58 -32.81
N PHE A 815 14.82 27.77 -33.51
CA PHE A 815 15.87 26.93 -32.88
C PHE A 815 17.27 27.06 -33.51
N SER A 816 17.73 28.29 -33.77
CA SER A 816 19.06 28.52 -34.37
C SER A 816 19.76 29.83 -33.97
N ARG A 817 19.63 30.30 -32.71
CA ARG A 817 20.44 31.44 -32.20
C ARG A 817 20.61 31.50 -30.67
N ARG A 818 21.72 30.93 -30.17
CA ARG A 818 22.74 31.57 -29.27
C ARG A 818 23.56 30.53 -28.49
N SER A 819 24.88 30.73 -28.48
CA SER A 819 25.81 30.12 -27.53
C SER A 819 25.75 30.84 -26.16
N PRO A 820 26.00 30.16 -25.04
CA PRO A 820 26.04 30.79 -23.72
C PRO A 820 27.41 31.43 -23.44
N SER A 821 27.40 32.62 -22.85
CA SER A 821 28.55 33.24 -22.19
C SER A 821 28.16 33.61 -20.75
N PHE A 822 29.00 33.25 -19.79
CA PHE A 822 28.82 33.59 -18.37
C PHE A 822 28.77 35.11 -18.13
N VAL A 823 27.97 35.55 -17.16
CA VAL A 823 28.28 36.55 -16.11
C VAL A 823 27.15 36.48 -15.05
N GLN A 824 27.46 36.81 -13.80
CA GLN A 824 26.54 36.78 -12.65
C GLN A 824 25.63 38.03 -12.58
N ASN A 825 24.50 37.94 -11.87
CA ASN A 825 24.26 38.85 -10.73
C ASN A 825 23.13 38.35 -9.80
N GLN A 826 23.11 38.92 -8.59
CA GLN A 826 22.17 38.61 -7.50
C GLN A 826 20.99 39.59 -7.48
N ASN A 827 19.83 39.16 -6.97
CA ASN A 827 19.29 39.63 -5.67
C ASN A 827 17.85 39.16 -5.43
N ASP A 828 17.53 38.89 -4.16
CA ASP A 828 16.17 38.59 -3.69
C ASP A 828 15.38 39.87 -3.37
N ASN A 829 14.05 39.82 -3.54
CA ASN A 829 13.00 40.24 -2.58
C ASN A 829 11.70 40.62 -3.30
N SER A 830 10.56 40.10 -2.81
CA SER A 830 9.23 40.67 -3.08
C SER A 830 8.24 40.26 -1.99
N SER A 831 7.39 41.19 -1.54
CA SER A 831 6.36 40.95 -0.52
C SER A 831 5.20 41.95 -0.68
N GLN A 832 3.98 41.52 -0.28
CA GLN A 832 2.73 42.30 -0.33
C GLN A 832 2.24 42.65 -1.77
N THR A 833 1.01 43.09 -2.06
CA THR A 833 -0.20 43.50 -1.28
C THR A 833 -1.49 42.97 -1.96
N ALA A 834 -2.66 43.02 -1.28
CA ALA A 834 -3.99 43.31 -1.88
C ALA A 834 -5.15 43.34 -0.85
N ALA A 835 -6.18 44.17 -1.14
CA ALA A 835 -7.53 44.26 -0.55
C ALA A 835 -8.45 44.98 -1.58
N ASP A 836 -9.77 45.16 -1.47
CA ASP A 836 -10.82 45.00 -0.44
C ASP A 836 -12.18 44.72 -1.18
N LEU A 837 -13.30 44.49 -0.45
CA LEU A 837 -14.60 45.22 -0.60
C LEU A 837 -15.84 44.44 -0.09
N ARG A 838 -16.34 44.87 1.10
CA ARG A 838 -17.74 45.19 1.48
C ARG A 838 -18.90 44.14 1.48
N GLU A 839 -19.45 43.97 2.72
CA GLU A 839 -20.87 44.14 3.13
C GLU A 839 -21.94 43.10 2.65
N LEU A 840 -23.12 42.83 3.25
CA LEU A 840 -23.85 43.00 4.55
C LEU A 840 -25.17 42.14 4.47
N PRO A 841 -26.11 42.01 5.46
CA PRO A 841 -26.14 42.46 6.86
C PRO A 841 -26.48 41.38 7.95
N VAL A 842 -26.08 41.70 9.19
CA VAL A 842 -26.69 41.46 10.54
C VAL A 842 -27.83 40.43 10.74
N ILE A 843 -27.65 39.50 11.71
CA ILE A 843 -28.62 39.20 12.81
C ILE A 843 -27.93 38.49 14.01
N ASN A 844 -28.27 38.92 15.23
CA ASN A 844 -28.09 38.36 16.58
C ASN A 844 -27.14 37.17 16.85
N SER A 845 -26.08 37.38 17.65
CA SER A 845 -26.08 37.17 19.12
C SER A 845 -24.65 37.08 19.69
N CYS A 846 -24.45 37.40 20.98
CA CYS A 846 -23.12 37.49 21.59
C CYS A 846 -22.82 36.33 22.54
N THR A 847 -21.67 35.68 22.35
CA THR A 847 -20.98 34.84 23.36
C THR A 847 -19.49 35.18 23.37
N ASP A 848 -18.82 34.66 24.39
CA ASP A 848 -17.36 34.59 24.61
C ASP A 848 -16.64 35.84 25.12
N LEU A 849 -16.17 35.73 26.37
CA LEU A 849 -15.23 36.64 27.02
C LEU A 849 -14.42 35.84 28.05
N VAL A 850 -13.40 35.10 27.59
CA VAL A 850 -12.37 34.50 28.45
C VAL A 850 -11.01 34.59 27.78
N LEU A 851 -10.22 35.61 28.14
CA LEU A 851 -8.78 35.49 28.34
C LEU A 851 -8.22 36.78 28.97
N ASN A 852 -7.95 36.73 30.27
CA ASN A 852 -6.69 37.24 30.82
C ASN A 852 -6.49 36.67 32.23
N VAL A 853 -5.25 36.25 32.50
CA VAL A 853 -4.79 35.82 33.82
C VAL A 853 -3.71 36.79 34.24
N ASP A 854 -3.83 37.37 35.42
CA ASP A 854 -2.76 38.15 36.03
C ASP A 854 -2.51 37.72 37.48
N ARG A 855 -1.28 37.92 37.95
CA ARG A 855 -0.78 37.37 39.23
C ARG A 855 -1.14 38.25 40.43
N PRO A 856 -1.03 37.73 41.66
CA PRO A 856 0.04 38.26 42.52
C PRO A 856 0.81 37.09 43.25
N PRO A 857 1.55 37.27 44.38
CA PRO A 857 3.00 37.10 44.34
C PRO A 857 3.58 36.08 45.36
N SER A 858 4.90 35.93 45.37
CA SER A 858 5.65 34.89 46.09
C SER A 858 6.49 35.38 47.28
N SER A 859 6.48 34.66 48.41
CA SER A 859 7.60 34.67 49.38
C SER A 859 7.63 33.47 50.36
N ILE A 860 8.47 32.47 50.02
CA ILE A 860 9.54 31.88 50.87
C ILE A 860 9.21 31.45 52.32
N SER A 861 9.26 30.13 52.59
CA SER A 861 10.28 29.50 53.46
C SER A 861 10.19 27.96 53.48
N ASN A 862 11.32 27.29 53.82
CA ASN A 862 11.55 25.83 53.73
C ASN A 862 10.81 25.03 54.86
N VAL A 863 10.67 23.69 54.85
CA VAL A 863 11.71 22.67 55.11
C VAL A 863 11.24 21.21 54.87
N SER A 864 12.13 20.39 54.27
CA SER A 864 12.28 18.89 54.27
C SER A 864 11.14 17.90 53.90
N SER A 865 11.33 17.20 52.76
CA SER A 865 11.27 15.73 52.56
C SER A 865 11.75 15.45 51.11
N GLN A 866 12.73 14.60 50.73
CA GLN A 866 13.23 13.27 51.17
C GLN A 866 12.16 12.15 51.11
N GLN A 867 12.31 11.01 50.43
CA GLN A 867 13.29 10.47 49.43
C GLN A 867 12.55 9.37 48.61
N ASP A 868 12.86 8.95 47.38
CA ASP A 868 13.74 9.44 46.29
C ASP A 868 13.32 8.73 44.96
N GLU A 869 13.83 9.18 43.81
CA GLU A 869 13.71 8.44 42.52
C GLU A 869 14.86 7.44 42.33
N HIS A 870 14.60 6.31 41.66
CA HIS A 870 15.66 5.47 41.10
C HIS A 870 15.38 5.05 39.65
N VAL A 871 16.19 5.60 38.73
CA VAL A 871 16.20 5.29 37.30
C VAL A 871 17.34 4.32 36.97
N PHE A 872 17.02 3.20 36.33
CA PHE A 872 17.88 2.48 35.38
C PHE A 872 16.95 1.91 34.28
N ARG A 873 17.20 2.05 32.96
CA ARG A 873 18.38 1.69 32.16
C ARG A 873 18.79 0.21 32.30
N ILE A 874 18.08 -0.66 31.59
CA ILE A 874 18.60 -1.27 30.35
C ILE A 874 17.57 -1.00 29.24
#